data_AF-A0A922M7X7-F1
#
_entry.id   AF-A0A922M7X7-F1
#
_cell.length_a   1.000
_cell.length_b   1.000
_cell.length_c   1.000
_cell.angle_alpha   90.00
_cell.angle_beta   90.00
_cell.angle_gamma   90.00
#
_symmetry.space_group_name_H-M   'P 1'
#
loop_
_entity.id
_entity.type
_entity.pdbx_description
1 polymer ?
#
loop_
_entity_poly.entity_id
_entity_poly.type
_entity_poly.pdbx_seq_one_letter_code
_entity_poly.pdbx_strand_id
1 'polypeptide(L)'
;MLEQPKVGLSPLHCTPLLNMLKFYARFEISDETGDPMTDRDMTLQHYSRITSLQKAAFSKFPDLRLFALANVASVDTRESLQKHFEELNTMPLYPTEEVIWDENVVPTEIYSGENCLALPKLNLQFLTLHDYLLRNFNLFRLESTYEIRQDIEDAVYRLAPWRAEDGSVYFGGWARMAHPITSFAVVEVAKPNIGEKAPSCVRADVTVTLSVRNEIKYEWESLRKHDVCFLITVRPTQGIGTKYDYRKSMVEQASIVYVRGCEVEGMLDASGRVIEEGPEPRPELEGDSRTFRLLLDPNQYRLDLDNASKGNEDVYETFNIVMRRKPKENNFKAVLETIRELMNTEMPNEIPTLDFNDTFLDMEHLRNSFPGYEIRVQTDDPRKLVRPFKVTFENVLRKQQNGGEPMDEDEPRKVILVEPHVQPKRGPYLSNEPKNNQALNQLFEKVAELDVDERHLLRLGHGEEALQTDKDFSRYGRVNYVLAKRLELLERVGRLQKTLEAGEDAGATCELAHHFHVYHVRPRWETFLAKCAQDQTKSIETISKEFPFHEFFDDAPKPLFPGKSYEEDMEVAQSCYRYIDHIFEELEEFRAFELLRSGLDRSKYLLVKEAKIIAMTCTHAALKRSELVQMGFKYDNILMEESAQILEIETFIPLLLQNPQDGRSRLKRWIMIGDHHQLPPVVKNMAFQKYCNMEQSLFTRMVRLGVPYVELDAQGRARPSICNLYRWRYLALGDLGHVTRLPEYRAANAGLRYDFQLINVDDFNGAGETEPSPYFYQTNEVSEQLVTWFHKLHLLYCWSQFVGTKNLLYLRCEFNGREFLCLMSG
;
A
#
# COMPACT_ATOMS: atom_id res chain seq x y z
N MET A 1 44.21 37.72 -19.23
CA MET A 1 42.93 37.31 -19.87
C MET A 1 42.48 36.06 -19.14
N LEU A 2 41.54 36.21 -18.21
CA LEU A 2 40.88 35.11 -17.53
C LEU A 2 39.55 34.93 -18.25
N GLU A 3 39.47 34.00 -19.19
CA GLU A 3 38.18 33.54 -19.71
C GLU A 3 37.53 32.70 -18.62
N GLN A 4 36.48 33.24 -18.02
CA GLN A 4 35.54 32.44 -17.24
C GLN A 4 34.86 31.46 -18.19
N PRO A 5 34.72 30.16 -17.83
CA PRO A 5 33.93 29.24 -18.63
C PRO A 5 32.47 29.70 -18.54
N LYS A 6 31.94 30.23 -19.65
CA LYS A 6 30.49 30.40 -19.79
C LYS A 6 29.88 29.00 -19.77
N VAL A 7 29.30 28.61 -18.63
CA VAL A 7 28.34 27.50 -18.56
C VAL A 7 27.10 27.97 -19.32
N GLY A 8 27.12 27.81 -20.63
CA GLY A 8 25.98 28.06 -21.48
C GLY A 8 24.97 26.95 -21.28
N LEU A 9 23.93 27.17 -20.47
CA LEU A 9 22.74 26.35 -20.50
C LEU A 9 22.20 26.37 -21.94
N SER A 10 22.12 25.20 -22.58
CA SER A 10 21.54 25.08 -23.92
C SER A 10 20.06 25.53 -23.90
N PRO A 11 19.51 26.07 -25.01
CA PRO A 11 18.08 26.40 -25.09
C PRO A 11 17.15 25.22 -24.77
N LEU A 12 17.63 23.99 -24.98
CA LEU A 12 16.95 22.74 -24.64
C LEU A 12 16.79 22.55 -23.12
N HIS A 13 17.79 22.93 -22.30
CA HIS A 13 17.70 22.85 -20.83
C HIS A 13 16.81 23.94 -20.21
N CYS A 14 16.80 25.15 -20.77
CA CYS A 14 16.08 26.28 -20.19
C CYS A 14 14.55 26.17 -20.33
N THR A 15 14.07 25.51 -21.39
CA THR A 15 12.64 25.49 -21.73
C THR A 15 11.81 24.72 -20.71
N PRO A 16 12.18 23.49 -20.28
CA PRO A 16 11.46 22.77 -19.23
C PRO A 16 11.45 23.50 -17.87
N LEU A 17 12.58 24.07 -17.46
CA LEU A 17 12.68 24.86 -16.23
C LEU A 17 11.79 26.12 -16.28
N LEU A 18 11.74 26.80 -17.42
CA LEU A 18 10.86 27.96 -17.61
C LEU A 18 9.39 27.56 -17.55
N ASN A 19 9.02 26.37 -18.03
CA ASN A 19 7.65 25.87 -17.91
C ASN A 19 7.27 25.57 -16.45
N MET A 20 8.18 24.98 -15.67
CA MET A 20 7.98 24.82 -14.21
C MET A 20 7.82 26.18 -13.51
N LEU A 21 8.64 27.17 -13.88
CA LEU A 21 8.52 28.52 -13.32
C LEU A 21 7.19 29.18 -13.70
N LYS A 22 6.74 29.04 -14.95
CA LYS A 22 5.44 29.56 -15.42
C LYS A 22 4.27 28.92 -14.68
N PHE A 23 4.37 27.63 -14.36
CA PHE A 23 3.37 26.92 -13.56
C PHE A 23 3.28 27.55 -12.16
N TYR A 24 4.40 27.66 -11.44
CA TYR A 24 4.39 28.22 -10.09
C TYR A 24 4.07 29.72 -10.05
N ALA A 25 4.44 30.50 -11.07
CA ALA A 25 4.10 31.92 -11.17
C ALA A 25 2.60 32.18 -11.40
N ARG A 26 1.85 31.15 -11.77
CA ARG A 26 0.39 31.19 -11.97
C ARG A 26 -0.34 30.22 -11.06
N PHE A 27 0.33 29.73 -10.02
CA PHE A 27 -0.22 28.72 -9.14
C PHE A 27 -1.44 29.27 -8.39
N GLU A 28 -2.42 28.40 -8.19
CA GLU A 28 -3.75 28.79 -7.72
C GLU A 28 -3.79 28.88 -6.18
N ILE A 29 -3.03 29.82 -5.62
CA ILE A 29 -2.93 30.05 -4.18
C ILE A 29 -3.05 31.54 -3.86
N SER A 30 -3.70 31.83 -2.73
CA SER A 30 -3.70 33.18 -2.15
C SER A 30 -2.33 33.50 -1.55
N ASP A 31 -1.64 34.52 -2.08
CA ASP A 31 -0.34 34.95 -1.54
C ASP A 31 -0.44 35.49 -0.10
N GLU A 32 -1.64 35.91 0.35
CA GLU A 32 -1.87 36.46 1.68
C GLU A 32 -2.27 35.38 2.70
N THR A 33 -3.20 34.48 2.34
CA THR A 33 -3.74 33.46 3.28
C THR A 33 -3.05 32.11 3.16
N GLY A 34 -2.42 31.81 2.02
CA GLY A 34 -1.87 30.50 1.72
C GLY A 34 -2.92 29.45 1.33
N ASP A 35 -4.19 29.83 1.23
CA ASP A 35 -5.27 28.90 0.85
C ASP A 35 -5.31 28.68 -0.67
N PRO A 36 -5.70 27.47 -1.14
CA PRO A 36 -5.96 27.24 -2.55
C PRO A 36 -7.11 28.13 -3.03
N MET A 37 -6.95 28.75 -4.20
CA MET A 37 -7.99 29.55 -4.82
C MET A 37 -9.07 28.62 -5.41
N THR A 38 -10.35 28.93 -5.17
CA THR A 38 -11.44 28.18 -5.80
C THR A 38 -11.60 28.59 -7.28
N ASP A 39 -12.28 27.77 -8.08
CA ASP A 39 -12.64 28.13 -9.47
C ASP A 39 -13.34 29.49 -9.56
N ARG A 40 -14.15 29.81 -8.55
CA ARG A 40 -14.82 31.10 -8.43
C ARG A 40 -13.83 32.24 -8.21
N ASP A 41 -12.86 32.06 -7.30
CA ASP A 41 -11.85 33.07 -6.99
C ASP A 41 -10.93 33.32 -8.20
N MET A 42 -10.52 32.25 -8.88
CA MET A 42 -9.76 32.31 -10.13
C MET A 42 -10.52 33.08 -11.21
N THR A 43 -11.80 32.76 -11.39
CA THR A 43 -12.67 33.46 -12.35
C THR A 43 -12.80 34.94 -12.00
N LEU A 44 -13.00 35.27 -10.72
CA LEU A 44 -13.12 36.66 -10.25
C LEU A 44 -11.81 37.44 -10.43
N GLN A 45 -10.67 36.84 -10.12
CA GLN A 45 -9.35 37.46 -10.29
C GLN A 45 -9.06 37.74 -11.76
N HIS A 46 -9.36 36.76 -12.63
CA HIS A 46 -9.24 36.90 -14.08
C HIS A 46 -10.16 38.01 -14.63
N TYR A 47 -11.45 37.99 -14.25
CA TYR A 47 -12.41 39.02 -14.64
C TYR A 47 -11.99 40.42 -14.16
N SER A 48 -11.43 40.52 -12.96
CA SER A 48 -10.90 41.78 -12.42
C SER A 48 -9.72 42.31 -13.25
N ARG A 49 -8.80 41.44 -13.67
CA ARG A 49 -7.66 41.80 -14.53
C ARG A 49 -8.11 42.26 -15.92
N ILE A 50 -8.99 41.51 -16.57
CA ILE A 50 -9.54 41.86 -17.89
C ILE A 50 -10.34 43.16 -17.80
N THR A 51 -11.19 43.31 -16.79
CA THR A 51 -11.96 44.54 -16.57
C THR A 51 -11.05 45.75 -16.34
N SER A 52 -9.95 45.58 -15.60
CA SER A 52 -8.97 46.65 -15.39
C SER A 52 -8.25 47.03 -16.69
N LEU A 53 -7.92 46.05 -17.51
CA LEU A 53 -7.36 46.28 -18.85
C LEU A 53 -8.35 46.98 -19.78
N GLN A 54 -9.63 46.58 -19.78
CA GLN A 54 -10.69 47.21 -20.56
C GLN A 54 -10.92 48.67 -20.11
N LYS A 55 -10.90 48.95 -18.80
CA LYS A 55 -10.96 50.32 -18.26
C LYS A 55 -9.78 51.18 -18.74
N ALA A 56 -8.57 50.64 -18.71
CA ALA A 56 -7.37 51.33 -19.21
C ALA A 56 -7.43 51.56 -20.72
N ALA A 57 -7.89 50.56 -21.49
CA ALA A 57 -8.09 50.63 -22.93
C ALA A 57 -9.12 51.71 -23.29
N PHE A 58 -10.28 51.72 -22.61
CA PHE A 58 -11.33 52.72 -22.83
C PHE A 58 -10.85 54.15 -22.58
N SER A 59 -10.08 54.36 -21.51
CA SER A 59 -9.63 55.70 -21.10
C SER A 59 -8.49 56.24 -21.97
N LYS A 60 -7.55 55.39 -22.43
CA LYS A 60 -6.29 55.85 -23.04
C LYS A 60 -6.19 55.55 -24.54
N PHE A 61 -6.99 54.62 -25.08
CA PHE A 61 -6.83 54.13 -26.45
C PHE A 61 -8.18 54.12 -27.20
N PRO A 62 -8.52 55.20 -27.92
CA PRO A 62 -9.77 55.31 -28.68
C PRO A 62 -9.99 54.18 -29.69
N ASP A 63 -8.91 53.67 -30.27
CA ASP A 63 -8.92 52.59 -31.28
C ASP A 63 -9.29 51.22 -30.69
N LEU A 64 -9.21 51.06 -29.36
CA LEU A 64 -9.56 49.83 -28.64
C LEU A 64 -10.95 49.89 -27.98
N ARG A 65 -11.81 50.83 -28.37
CA ARG A 65 -13.16 50.97 -27.80
C ARG A 65 -14.05 49.75 -28.00
N LEU A 66 -13.93 49.06 -29.15
CA LEU A 66 -14.67 47.82 -29.41
C LEU A 66 -14.24 46.70 -28.47
N PHE A 67 -12.94 46.59 -28.16
CA PHE A 67 -12.40 45.65 -27.18
C PHE A 67 -12.82 45.98 -25.74
N ALA A 68 -12.84 47.27 -25.38
CA ALA A 68 -13.21 47.71 -24.05
C ALA A 68 -14.71 47.53 -23.71
N LEU A 69 -15.57 47.43 -24.73
CA LEU A 69 -17.01 47.23 -24.59
C LEU A 69 -17.46 45.78 -24.82
N ALA A 70 -16.53 44.89 -25.19
CA ALA A 70 -16.82 43.49 -25.42
C ALA A 70 -17.03 42.73 -24.09
N ASN A 71 -17.89 41.71 -24.10
CA ASN A 71 -18.05 40.81 -22.96
C ASN A 71 -16.71 40.12 -22.67
N VAL A 72 -16.35 39.93 -21.40
CA VAL A 72 -15.15 39.21 -20.98
C VAL A 72 -15.04 37.90 -21.76
N ALA A 73 -16.11 37.08 -21.79
CA ALA A 73 -16.25 35.82 -22.54
C ALA A 73 -15.93 35.88 -24.06
N SER A 74 -15.95 37.07 -24.66
CA SER A 74 -15.64 37.29 -26.08
C SER A 74 -14.22 37.79 -26.34
N VAL A 75 -13.52 38.20 -25.28
CA VAL A 75 -12.12 38.66 -25.31
C VAL A 75 -11.16 37.76 -24.54
N ASP A 76 -11.67 36.89 -23.67
CA ASP A 76 -10.96 35.75 -23.09
C ASP A 76 -11.44 34.46 -23.79
N THR A 77 -10.63 33.92 -24.70
CA THR A 77 -11.09 32.75 -25.45
C THR A 77 -11.32 31.56 -24.51
N ARG A 78 -12.43 30.84 -24.70
CA ARG A 78 -12.72 29.54 -24.04
C ARG A 78 -11.55 28.56 -24.19
N GLU A 79 -10.83 28.65 -25.31
CA GLU A 79 -9.59 27.90 -25.60
C GLU A 79 -8.43 28.23 -24.65
N SER A 80 -8.36 29.46 -24.12
CA SER A 80 -7.34 29.87 -23.14
C SER A 80 -7.67 29.41 -21.72
N LEU A 81 -8.95 29.38 -21.35
CA LEU A 81 -9.43 28.91 -20.03
C LEU A 81 -9.43 27.38 -19.93
N GLN A 82 -9.84 26.66 -20.98
CA GLN A 82 -9.80 25.19 -21.03
C GLN A 82 -8.38 24.63 -20.90
N LYS A 83 -7.36 25.36 -21.38
CA LYS A 83 -5.97 24.93 -21.34
C LYS A 83 -5.43 24.68 -19.92
N HIS A 84 -5.98 25.33 -18.90
CA HIS A 84 -5.44 25.28 -17.55
C HIS A 84 -5.99 24.10 -16.72
N PHE A 85 -7.25 23.68 -16.96
CA PHE A 85 -7.87 22.53 -16.27
C PHE A 85 -7.81 21.21 -17.07
N GLU A 86 -7.59 21.27 -18.39
CA GLU A 86 -7.47 20.07 -19.24
C GLU A 86 -6.07 19.45 -19.22
N GLU A 87 -4.98 20.21 -19.02
CA GLU A 87 -3.60 19.71 -19.21
C GLU A 87 -3.28 18.44 -18.39
N LEU A 88 -3.86 18.28 -17.20
CA LEU A 88 -3.59 17.15 -16.30
C LEU A 88 -4.44 15.90 -16.62
N ASN A 89 -5.73 16.09 -16.93
CA ASN A 89 -6.62 15.01 -17.35
C ASN A 89 -6.34 14.57 -18.80
N THR A 90 -5.76 15.45 -19.62
CA THR A 90 -5.33 15.14 -21.00
C THR A 90 -3.91 14.58 -21.08
N MET A 91 -3.19 14.48 -19.96
CA MET A 91 -1.85 13.92 -19.95
C MET A 91 -1.90 12.38 -20.09
N PRO A 92 -1.15 11.79 -21.03
CA PRO A 92 -0.94 10.34 -21.08
C PRO A 92 -0.31 9.81 -19.79
N LEU A 93 -0.74 8.62 -19.34
CA LEU A 93 -0.16 7.95 -18.17
C LEU A 93 1.14 7.19 -18.51
N TYR A 94 1.27 6.74 -19.77
CA TYR A 94 2.44 6.03 -20.24
C TYR A 94 3.48 6.98 -20.86
N PRO A 95 4.77 6.74 -20.64
CA PRO A 95 5.82 7.50 -21.33
C PRO A 95 5.93 7.06 -22.80
N THR A 96 6.28 8.01 -23.67
CA THR A 96 6.57 7.78 -25.10
C THR A 96 8.07 7.89 -25.36
N GLU A 97 8.51 7.54 -26.56
CA GLU A 97 9.89 7.69 -27.04
C GLU A 97 10.49 9.09 -26.81
N GLU A 98 9.66 10.14 -26.86
CA GLU A 98 10.09 11.52 -26.65
C GLU A 98 10.54 11.77 -25.20
N VAL A 99 9.96 11.06 -24.24
CA VAL A 99 10.24 11.23 -22.80
C VAL A 99 11.25 10.21 -22.29
N ILE A 100 11.16 8.95 -22.74
CA ILE A 100 11.96 7.83 -22.22
C ILE A 100 13.47 8.11 -22.32
N TRP A 101 13.91 8.74 -23.41
CA TRP A 101 15.32 9.04 -23.68
C TRP A 101 15.70 10.52 -23.50
N ASP A 102 14.80 11.36 -22.96
CA ASP A 102 15.13 12.75 -22.62
C ASP A 102 15.85 12.81 -21.26
N GLU A 103 17.17 12.93 -21.30
CA GLU A 103 18.03 12.94 -20.10
C GLU A 103 17.79 14.13 -19.16
N ASN A 104 17.06 15.17 -19.61
CA ASN A 104 16.75 16.34 -18.79
C ASN A 104 15.66 16.06 -17.74
N VAL A 105 14.79 15.11 -18.06
CA VAL A 105 13.65 14.69 -17.24
C VAL A 105 13.79 13.24 -16.76
N VAL A 106 14.52 12.39 -17.50
CA VAL A 106 14.87 11.01 -17.14
C VAL A 106 16.39 10.89 -17.13
N PRO A 107 17.07 11.39 -16.08
CA PRO A 107 18.52 11.35 -15.97
C PRO A 107 19.05 9.92 -15.95
N THR A 108 20.27 9.70 -16.44
CA THR A 108 20.96 8.43 -16.25
C THR A 108 21.47 8.30 -14.80
N GLU A 109 21.82 7.08 -14.37
CA GLU A 109 22.44 6.85 -13.04
C GLU A 109 23.71 7.68 -12.80
N ILE A 110 24.42 8.06 -13.87
CA ILE A 110 25.66 8.83 -13.85
C ILE A 110 25.37 10.33 -13.77
N TYR A 111 24.54 10.73 -12.81
CA TYR A 111 24.30 12.14 -12.52
C TYR A 111 25.29 12.65 -11.48
N SER A 112 26.14 13.61 -11.88
CA SER A 112 27.20 14.18 -11.04
C SER A 112 26.69 15.11 -9.93
N GLY A 113 25.46 15.63 -10.05
CA GLY A 113 24.94 16.65 -9.13
C GLY A 113 25.33 18.09 -9.50
N GLU A 114 26.20 18.29 -10.50
CA GLU A 114 26.69 19.63 -10.86
C GLU A 114 25.69 20.45 -11.66
N ASN A 115 24.86 19.80 -12.48
CA ASN A 115 23.89 20.45 -13.37
C ASN A 115 22.47 20.35 -12.82
N CYS A 116 21.62 21.37 -12.99
CA CYS A 116 20.23 21.29 -12.55
C CYS A 116 19.35 20.44 -13.48
N LEU A 117 18.39 19.71 -12.91
CA LEU A 117 17.37 18.94 -13.64
C LEU A 117 15.99 19.60 -13.52
N ALA A 118 15.13 19.40 -14.52
CA ALA A 118 13.76 19.91 -14.54
C ALA A 118 12.80 19.00 -13.77
N LEU A 119 13.13 18.75 -12.50
CA LEU A 119 12.43 17.82 -11.63
C LEU A 119 11.88 18.51 -10.37
N PRO A 120 10.69 18.11 -9.89
CA PRO A 120 10.19 18.53 -8.59
C PRO A 120 11.11 18.10 -7.45
N LYS A 121 11.04 18.78 -6.30
CA LYS A 121 11.80 18.42 -5.10
C LYS A 121 10.86 18.11 -3.94
N LEU A 122 11.16 17.04 -3.20
CA LEU A 122 10.52 16.68 -1.94
C LEU A 122 11.36 17.20 -0.79
N ASN A 123 10.79 18.06 0.04
CA ASN A 123 11.45 18.56 1.24
C ASN A 123 10.45 18.58 2.39
N LEU A 124 10.24 19.72 3.05
CA LEU A 124 9.36 19.81 4.23
C LEU A 124 7.94 20.26 3.89
N GLN A 125 7.81 21.23 3.00
CA GLN A 125 6.58 21.97 2.73
C GLN A 125 6.18 21.90 1.25
N PHE A 126 4.87 21.99 1.03
CA PHE A 126 4.20 22.03 -0.26
C PHE A 126 3.16 23.16 -0.21
N LEU A 127 2.84 23.78 -1.35
CA LEU A 127 1.93 24.93 -1.37
C LEU A 127 0.49 24.52 -1.02
N THR A 128 -0.01 23.47 -1.65
CA THR A 128 -1.36 22.92 -1.45
C THR A 128 -1.32 21.40 -1.57
N LEU A 129 -2.43 20.73 -1.26
CA LEU A 129 -2.58 19.29 -1.52
C LEU A 129 -2.37 18.97 -3.01
N HIS A 130 -2.81 19.86 -3.90
CA HIS A 130 -2.60 19.71 -5.34
C HIS A 130 -1.10 19.76 -5.71
N ASP A 131 -0.33 20.73 -5.17
CA ASP A 131 1.14 20.77 -5.36
C ASP A 131 1.80 19.49 -4.85
N TYR A 132 1.43 19.05 -3.64
CA TYR A 132 1.93 17.81 -3.06
C TYR A 132 1.71 16.58 -3.97
N LEU A 133 0.47 16.38 -4.43
CA LEU A 133 0.10 15.26 -5.29
C LEU A 133 0.78 15.35 -6.66
N LEU A 134 0.85 16.55 -7.25
CA LEU A 134 1.45 16.75 -8.57
C LEU A 134 2.97 16.53 -8.58
N ARG A 135 3.69 16.95 -7.53
CA ARG A 135 5.13 16.67 -7.41
C ARG A 135 5.40 15.17 -7.32
N ASN A 136 4.64 14.49 -6.47
CA ASN A 136 4.73 13.04 -6.33
C ASN A 136 4.35 12.31 -7.62
N PHE A 137 3.28 12.73 -8.30
CA PHE A 137 2.86 12.21 -9.60
C PHE A 137 4.00 12.29 -10.62
N ASN A 138 4.61 13.47 -10.77
CA ASN A 138 5.69 13.68 -11.75
C ASN A 138 6.95 12.90 -11.41
N LEU A 139 7.38 12.89 -10.14
CA LEU A 139 8.57 12.14 -9.73
C LEU A 139 8.40 10.64 -9.92
N PHE A 140 7.26 10.10 -9.49
CA PHE A 140 6.96 8.69 -9.62
C PHE A 140 6.85 8.28 -11.11
N ARG A 141 6.20 9.10 -11.94
CA ARG A 141 6.11 8.89 -13.39
C ARG A 141 7.49 8.84 -14.04
N LEU A 142 8.35 9.81 -13.74
CA LEU A 142 9.68 9.95 -14.37
C LEU A 142 10.67 8.90 -13.87
N GLU A 143 10.61 8.53 -12.59
CA GLU A 143 11.43 7.46 -12.02
C GLU A 143 11.05 6.09 -12.62
N SER A 144 9.75 5.79 -12.70
CA SER A 144 9.27 4.57 -13.37
C SER A 144 9.64 4.55 -14.86
N THR A 145 9.70 5.71 -15.52
CA THR A 145 10.14 5.83 -16.91
C THR A 145 11.59 5.41 -17.09
N TYR A 146 12.47 5.67 -16.12
CA TYR A 146 13.85 5.19 -16.15
C TYR A 146 13.93 3.65 -16.15
N GLU A 147 13.11 2.99 -15.32
CA GLU A 147 13.07 1.53 -15.31
C GLU A 147 12.56 0.96 -16.64
N ILE A 148 11.52 1.60 -17.20
CA ILE A 148 10.97 1.22 -18.50
C ILE A 148 12.03 1.35 -19.60
N ARG A 149 12.87 2.41 -19.55
CA ARG A 149 14.00 2.57 -20.47
C ARG A 149 14.94 1.36 -20.40
N GLN A 150 15.36 0.95 -19.21
CA GLN A 150 16.26 -0.19 -19.02
C GLN A 150 15.65 -1.49 -19.53
N ASP A 151 14.37 -1.73 -19.23
CA ASP A 151 13.64 -2.91 -19.69
C ASP A 151 13.55 -2.97 -21.22
N ILE A 152 13.23 -1.83 -21.87
CA ILE A 152 13.16 -1.72 -23.34
C ILE A 152 14.53 -1.98 -23.97
N GLU A 153 15.59 -1.34 -23.45
CA GLU A 153 16.94 -1.49 -24.01
C GLU A 153 17.45 -2.93 -23.89
N ASP A 154 17.25 -3.61 -22.75
CA ASP A 154 17.62 -5.03 -22.60
C ASP A 154 16.79 -5.94 -23.51
N ALA A 155 15.47 -5.73 -23.59
CA ALA A 155 14.59 -6.52 -24.43
C ALA A 155 14.94 -6.41 -25.92
N VAL A 156 15.13 -5.18 -26.42
CA VAL A 156 15.48 -4.91 -27.82
C VAL A 156 16.89 -5.43 -28.13
N TYR A 157 17.84 -5.27 -27.21
CA TYR A 157 19.20 -5.82 -27.36
C TYR A 157 19.18 -7.35 -27.53
N ARG A 158 18.39 -8.06 -26.73
CA ARG A 158 18.27 -9.53 -26.80
C ARG A 158 17.53 -10.03 -28.05
N LEU A 159 16.52 -9.29 -28.51
CA LEU A 159 15.80 -9.62 -29.76
C LEU A 159 16.67 -9.45 -31.00
N ALA A 160 17.69 -8.58 -30.93
CA ALA A 160 18.63 -8.30 -32.01
C ALA A 160 17.92 -8.04 -33.36
N PRO A 161 17.13 -6.95 -33.47
CA PRO A 161 16.43 -6.62 -34.70
C PRO A 161 17.42 -6.22 -35.80
N TRP A 162 17.29 -6.75 -37.00
CA TRP A 162 18.10 -6.42 -38.17
C TRP A 162 17.23 -6.14 -39.39
N ARG A 163 17.80 -5.45 -40.37
CA ARG A 163 17.15 -5.22 -41.65
C ARG A 163 17.28 -6.45 -42.54
N ALA A 164 16.16 -7.02 -42.96
CA ALA A 164 16.10 -8.07 -43.97
C ALA A 164 16.28 -7.50 -45.40
N GLU A 165 16.49 -8.39 -46.37
CA GLU A 165 16.72 -8.02 -47.77
C GLU A 165 15.50 -7.35 -48.42
N ASP A 166 14.29 -7.73 -48.01
CA ASP A 166 13.02 -7.15 -48.44
C ASP A 166 12.67 -5.83 -47.73
N GLY A 167 13.53 -5.39 -46.81
CA GLY A 167 13.31 -4.20 -45.99
C GLY A 167 12.47 -4.44 -44.73
N SER A 168 12.00 -5.66 -44.49
CA SER A 168 11.32 -6.04 -43.25
C SER A 168 12.29 -6.16 -42.07
N VAL A 169 11.74 -6.30 -40.86
CA VAL A 169 12.51 -6.49 -39.63
C VAL A 169 12.70 -7.98 -39.39
N TYR A 170 13.95 -8.41 -39.28
CA TYR A 170 14.32 -9.76 -38.91
C TYR A 170 14.86 -9.77 -37.48
N PHE A 171 14.27 -10.57 -36.60
CA PHE A 171 14.74 -10.74 -35.22
C PHE A 171 15.71 -11.93 -35.15
N GLY A 172 17.00 -11.64 -34.94
CA GLY A 172 18.04 -12.68 -34.87
C GLY A 172 18.18 -13.35 -33.50
N GLY A 173 17.57 -12.78 -32.46
CA GLY A 173 17.62 -13.26 -31.10
C GLY A 173 16.24 -13.50 -30.49
N TRP A 174 16.22 -13.77 -29.18
CA TRP A 174 15.00 -13.99 -28.42
C TRP A 174 15.11 -13.31 -27.06
N ALA A 175 13.98 -12.81 -26.54
CA ALA A 175 13.89 -12.21 -25.22
C ALA A 175 12.81 -12.91 -24.40
N ARG A 176 13.05 -13.11 -23.11
CA ARG A 176 12.04 -13.69 -22.20
C ARG A 176 10.86 -12.73 -21.95
N MET A 177 11.15 -11.43 -21.96
CA MET A 177 10.22 -10.35 -21.61
C MET A 177 9.59 -9.66 -22.83
N ALA A 178 10.03 -9.96 -24.05
CA ALA A 178 9.48 -9.35 -25.27
C ALA A 178 9.34 -10.37 -26.39
N HIS A 179 8.30 -10.20 -27.21
CA HIS A 179 8.02 -11.04 -28.36
C HIS A 179 7.70 -10.20 -29.61
N PRO A 180 8.09 -10.66 -30.81
CA PRO A 180 7.62 -10.08 -32.06
C PRO A 180 6.09 -10.18 -32.16
N ILE A 181 5.46 -9.10 -32.62
CA ILE A 181 4.03 -9.04 -32.87
C ILE A 181 3.73 -9.71 -34.21
N THR A 182 2.79 -10.66 -34.21
CA THR A 182 2.30 -11.32 -35.43
C THR A 182 1.18 -10.49 -36.07
N SER A 183 0.28 -9.94 -35.26
CA SER A 183 -0.76 -9.01 -35.71
C SER A 183 -1.17 -8.05 -34.60
N PHE A 184 -1.49 -6.82 -34.96
CA PHE A 184 -2.06 -5.82 -34.05
C PHE A 184 -3.21 -5.12 -34.74
N ALA A 185 -4.33 -4.94 -34.04
CA ALA A 185 -5.49 -4.22 -34.56
C ALA A 185 -6.24 -3.49 -33.45
N VAL A 186 -6.58 -2.21 -33.68
CA VAL A 186 -7.52 -1.48 -32.82
C VAL A 186 -8.93 -1.99 -33.11
N VAL A 187 -9.61 -2.51 -32.09
CA VAL A 187 -10.91 -3.18 -32.24
C VAL A 187 -12.09 -2.31 -31.82
N GLU A 188 -11.88 -1.38 -30.88
CA GLU A 188 -12.93 -0.52 -30.36
C GLU A 188 -12.40 0.87 -30.01
N VAL A 189 -13.14 1.89 -30.43
CA VAL A 189 -12.94 3.29 -30.01
C VAL A 189 -14.29 3.81 -29.51
N ALA A 190 -14.43 3.96 -28.20
CA ALA A 190 -15.67 4.42 -27.59
C ALA A 190 -15.82 5.95 -27.74
N LYS A 191 -17.05 6.45 -27.65
CA LYS A 191 -17.32 7.90 -27.74
C LYS A 191 -16.78 8.63 -26.50
N PRO A 192 -16.26 9.86 -26.64
CA PRO A 192 -15.88 10.70 -25.50
C PRO A 192 -17.03 10.92 -24.50
N ASN A 193 -16.70 11.07 -23.22
CA ASN A 193 -17.67 11.54 -22.23
C ASN A 193 -18.00 13.03 -22.47
N ILE A 194 -19.12 13.49 -21.92
CA ILE A 194 -19.56 14.88 -22.09
C ILE A 194 -18.53 15.82 -21.45
N GLY A 195 -17.90 16.67 -22.27
CA GLY A 195 -16.88 17.64 -21.84
C GLY A 195 -15.45 17.17 -22.09
N GLU A 196 -15.24 15.87 -22.33
CA GLU A 196 -13.92 15.32 -22.66
C GLU A 196 -13.68 15.31 -24.17
N LYS A 197 -12.42 15.52 -24.58
CA LYS A 197 -11.98 15.46 -25.98
C LYS A 197 -11.49 14.08 -26.38
N ALA A 198 -10.96 13.31 -25.43
CA ALA A 198 -10.46 11.96 -25.66
C ALA A 198 -11.60 10.94 -25.67
N PRO A 199 -11.47 9.82 -26.40
CA PRO A 199 -12.42 8.72 -26.32
C PRO A 199 -12.48 8.18 -24.88
N SER A 200 -13.63 7.64 -24.46
CA SER A 200 -13.78 7.08 -23.10
C SER A 200 -13.04 5.76 -22.92
N CYS A 201 -12.77 5.04 -24.01
CA CYS A 201 -12.07 3.76 -24.00
C CYS A 201 -11.51 3.47 -25.41
N VAL A 202 -10.33 2.86 -25.47
CA VAL A 202 -9.72 2.36 -26.71
C VAL A 202 -9.21 0.95 -26.46
N ARG A 203 -9.69 -0.02 -27.25
CA ARG A 203 -9.27 -1.43 -27.16
C ARG A 203 -8.52 -1.87 -28.41
N ALA A 204 -7.51 -2.70 -28.23
CA ALA A 204 -6.77 -3.34 -29.31
C ALA A 204 -6.46 -4.81 -29.01
N ASP A 205 -6.41 -5.64 -30.05
CA ASP A 205 -6.02 -7.03 -29.93
C ASP A 205 -4.59 -7.20 -30.48
N VAL A 206 -3.69 -7.79 -29.69
CA VAL A 206 -2.31 -8.13 -30.09
C VAL A 206 -2.15 -9.65 -30.12
N THR A 207 -1.57 -10.17 -31.19
CA THR A 207 -1.29 -11.61 -31.34
C THR A 207 0.21 -11.85 -31.38
N VAL A 208 0.66 -12.85 -30.63
CA VAL A 208 2.04 -13.32 -30.58
C VAL A 208 2.10 -14.84 -30.75
N THR A 209 3.21 -15.33 -31.28
CA THR A 209 3.48 -16.77 -31.41
C THR A 209 4.51 -17.19 -30.34
N LEU A 210 4.05 -17.93 -29.33
CA LEU A 210 4.83 -18.38 -28.18
C LEU A 210 5.49 -19.75 -28.42
N SER A 211 6.18 -19.92 -29.54
CA SER A 211 7.01 -21.11 -29.80
C SER A 211 8.33 -21.04 -29.03
N VAL A 212 8.21 -20.99 -27.71
CA VAL A 212 9.31 -20.85 -26.73
C VAL A 212 9.26 -21.99 -25.71
N ARG A 213 10.23 -22.02 -24.79
CA ARG A 213 10.22 -23.00 -23.69
C ARG A 213 8.94 -22.89 -22.87
N ASN A 214 8.44 -24.02 -22.36
CA ASN A 214 7.17 -24.09 -21.64
C ASN A 214 7.12 -23.17 -20.42
N GLU A 215 8.23 -22.92 -19.74
CA GLU A 215 8.26 -22.00 -18.60
C GLU A 215 7.96 -20.56 -19.04
N ILE A 216 8.52 -20.13 -20.17
CA ILE A 216 8.30 -18.80 -20.74
C ILE A 216 6.88 -18.70 -21.28
N LYS A 217 6.38 -19.77 -21.94
CA LYS A 217 5.00 -19.83 -22.42
C LYS A 217 4.01 -19.65 -21.25
N TYR A 218 4.21 -20.38 -20.15
CA TYR A 218 3.41 -20.25 -18.94
C TYR A 218 3.48 -18.84 -18.35
N GLU A 219 4.66 -18.19 -18.32
CA GLU A 219 4.80 -16.80 -17.87
C GLU A 219 3.98 -15.81 -18.71
N TRP A 220 3.95 -15.96 -20.03
CA TRP A 220 3.14 -15.10 -20.90
C TRP A 220 1.65 -15.40 -20.78
N GLU A 221 1.28 -16.68 -20.67
CA GLU A 221 -0.09 -17.09 -20.39
C GLU A 221 -0.54 -16.69 -18.98
N SER A 222 0.39 -16.34 -18.09
CA SER A 222 0.13 -15.86 -16.74
C SER A 222 -0.16 -14.36 -16.65
N LEU A 223 -0.11 -13.61 -17.75
CA LEU A 223 -0.53 -12.21 -17.75
C LEU A 223 -1.97 -12.10 -17.20
N ARG A 224 -2.15 -11.15 -16.31
CA ARG A 224 -3.40 -10.88 -15.57
C ARG A 224 -4.03 -9.59 -16.06
N LYS A 225 -5.30 -9.39 -15.69
CA LYS A 225 -5.96 -8.10 -15.91
C LYS A 225 -5.17 -7.02 -15.17
N HIS A 226 -5.02 -5.85 -15.79
CA HIS A 226 -4.27 -4.70 -15.27
C HIS A 226 -2.74 -4.80 -15.40
N ASP A 227 -2.18 -5.89 -15.93
CA ASP A 227 -0.75 -5.94 -16.25
C ASP A 227 -0.43 -4.96 -17.37
N VAL A 228 0.58 -4.11 -17.18
CA VAL A 228 1.01 -3.14 -18.20
C VAL A 228 2.02 -3.79 -19.16
N CYS A 229 1.80 -3.60 -20.46
CA CYS A 229 2.72 -3.97 -21.53
C CYS A 229 3.12 -2.73 -22.34
N PHE A 230 4.19 -2.85 -23.13
CA PHE A 230 4.67 -1.82 -24.03
C PHE A 230 4.69 -2.33 -25.46
N LEU A 231 4.08 -1.57 -26.36
CA LEU A 231 4.11 -1.76 -27.80
C LEU A 231 5.24 -0.90 -28.37
N ILE A 232 6.15 -1.54 -29.11
CA ILE A 232 7.39 -0.92 -29.58
C ILE A 232 7.49 -1.10 -31.10
N THR A 233 7.93 -0.05 -31.77
CA THR A 233 8.26 -0.05 -33.20
C THR A 233 9.76 0.15 -33.37
N VAL A 234 10.43 -0.84 -33.98
CA VAL A 234 11.84 -0.72 -34.40
C VAL A 234 11.95 -0.74 -35.93
N ARG A 235 12.87 0.05 -36.49
CA ARG A 235 13.16 0.09 -37.92
C ARG A 235 14.68 -0.02 -38.16
N PRO A 236 15.28 -1.19 -37.89
CA PRO A 236 16.73 -1.35 -37.92
C PRO A 236 17.30 -0.95 -39.28
N THR A 237 18.42 -0.24 -39.23
CA THR A 237 19.19 0.15 -40.43
C THR A 237 20.33 -0.82 -40.71
N GLN A 238 20.74 -1.60 -39.71
CA GLN A 238 21.88 -2.51 -39.75
C GLN A 238 21.52 -3.86 -40.39
N GLY A 239 22.44 -4.42 -41.17
CA GLY A 239 22.27 -5.73 -41.81
C GLY A 239 22.35 -6.90 -40.82
N ILE A 240 21.82 -8.05 -41.23
CA ILE A 240 21.82 -9.29 -40.45
C ILE A 240 23.24 -9.67 -40.00
N GLY A 241 23.39 -10.03 -38.73
CA GLY A 241 24.66 -10.43 -38.12
C GLY A 241 25.50 -9.29 -37.53
N THR A 242 25.03 -8.03 -37.62
CA THR A 242 25.73 -6.90 -36.98
C THR A 242 25.65 -7.00 -35.46
N LYS A 243 26.79 -6.89 -34.78
CA LYS A 243 26.86 -6.96 -33.31
C LYS A 243 26.50 -5.60 -32.69
N TYR A 244 25.53 -5.63 -31.78
CA TYR A 244 25.16 -4.48 -30.96
C TYR A 244 26.18 -4.23 -29.85
N ASP A 245 26.46 -2.95 -29.57
CA ASP A 245 27.33 -2.50 -28.49
C ASP A 245 26.47 -1.88 -27.38
N TYR A 246 26.43 -2.53 -26.22
CA TYR A 246 25.64 -2.08 -25.06
C TYR A 246 26.09 -0.70 -24.51
N ARG A 247 27.30 -0.23 -24.85
CA ARG A 247 27.81 1.08 -24.41
C ARG A 247 27.30 2.25 -25.26
N LYS A 248 26.69 1.95 -26.41
CA LYS A 248 26.16 2.96 -27.33
C LYS A 248 24.64 2.99 -27.24
N SER A 249 24.03 4.12 -27.61
CA SER A 249 22.58 4.28 -27.60
C SER A 249 21.89 3.18 -28.40
N MET A 250 21.03 2.39 -27.73
CA MET A 250 20.23 1.37 -28.40
C MET A 250 19.16 1.99 -29.31
N VAL A 251 18.72 3.22 -29.02
CA VAL A 251 17.79 3.97 -29.89
C VAL A 251 18.39 4.17 -31.27
N GLU A 252 19.66 4.58 -31.35
CA GLU A 252 20.35 4.79 -32.63
C GLU A 252 20.65 3.46 -33.33
N GLN A 253 21.12 2.47 -32.56
CA GLN A 253 21.53 1.19 -33.09
C GLN A 253 20.37 0.36 -33.65
N ALA A 254 19.30 0.19 -32.87
CA ALA A 254 18.12 -0.56 -33.25
C ALA A 254 17.06 0.29 -33.96
N SER A 255 17.25 1.62 -34.00
CA SER A 255 16.31 2.58 -34.60
C SER A 255 14.91 2.43 -34.01
N ILE A 256 14.81 2.60 -32.69
CA ILE A 256 13.53 2.62 -31.97
C ILE A 256 12.77 3.90 -32.37
N VAL A 257 11.57 3.73 -32.93
CA VAL A 257 10.78 4.84 -33.49
C VAL A 257 9.63 5.23 -32.58
N TYR A 258 8.86 4.24 -32.08
CA TYR A 258 7.69 4.49 -31.26
C TYR A 258 7.63 3.56 -30.06
N VAL A 259 7.16 4.09 -28.94
CA VAL A 259 6.82 3.34 -27.72
C VAL A 259 5.45 3.79 -27.23
N ARG A 260 4.51 2.84 -27.03
CA ARG A 260 3.20 3.10 -26.44
C ARG A 260 2.91 2.08 -25.35
N GLY A 261 2.46 2.55 -24.19
CA GLY A 261 2.00 1.67 -23.12
C GLY A 261 0.56 1.20 -23.35
N CYS A 262 0.26 0.01 -22.85
CA CYS A 262 -1.06 -0.60 -22.89
C CYS A 262 -1.30 -1.44 -21.63
N GLU A 263 -2.55 -1.67 -21.29
CA GLU A 263 -2.96 -2.48 -20.13
C GLU A 263 -3.68 -3.73 -20.59
N VAL A 264 -3.36 -4.89 -20.03
CA VAL A 264 -4.01 -6.15 -20.38
C VAL A 264 -5.43 -6.17 -19.81
N GLU A 265 -6.44 -6.30 -20.67
CA GLU A 265 -7.82 -6.60 -20.27
C GLU A 265 -7.97 -8.11 -20.02
N GLY A 266 -7.33 -8.93 -20.85
CA GLY A 266 -7.19 -10.37 -20.67
C GLY A 266 -6.82 -11.11 -21.94
N MET A 267 -6.56 -12.41 -21.82
CA MET A 267 -6.26 -13.29 -22.95
C MET A 267 -7.57 -13.76 -23.61
N LEU A 268 -7.59 -13.88 -24.94
CA LEU A 268 -8.75 -14.35 -25.68
C LEU A 268 -8.78 -15.87 -25.79
N ASP A 269 -9.98 -16.44 -25.69
CA ASP A 269 -10.24 -17.84 -26.03
C ASP A 269 -10.42 -18.04 -27.55
N ALA A 270 -10.60 -19.30 -27.97
CA ALA A 270 -10.85 -19.65 -29.37
C ALA A 270 -12.15 -19.04 -29.94
N SER A 271 -13.05 -18.54 -29.09
CA SER A 271 -14.30 -17.87 -29.48
C SER A 271 -14.19 -16.35 -29.52
N GLY A 272 -13.00 -15.79 -29.24
CA GLY A 272 -12.75 -14.34 -29.20
C GLY A 272 -13.27 -13.64 -27.95
N ARG A 273 -13.60 -14.39 -26.90
CA ARG A 273 -14.02 -13.84 -25.60
C ARG A 273 -12.83 -13.74 -24.66
N VAL A 274 -12.83 -12.71 -23.83
CA VAL A 274 -11.83 -12.54 -22.78
C VAL A 274 -12.03 -13.63 -21.74
N ILE A 275 -10.96 -14.38 -21.45
CA ILE A 275 -10.95 -15.40 -20.40
C ILE A 275 -10.99 -14.68 -19.05
N GLU A 276 -12.10 -14.80 -18.32
CA GLU A 276 -12.26 -14.19 -17.00
C GLU A 276 -11.37 -14.88 -15.94
N GLU A 277 -10.95 -14.12 -14.94
CA GLU A 277 -10.19 -14.64 -13.79
C GLU A 277 -11.09 -15.51 -12.89
N GLY A 278 -11.06 -16.83 -13.13
CA GLY A 278 -11.73 -17.85 -12.31
C GLY A 278 -10.76 -18.66 -11.43
N PRO A 279 -11.27 -19.56 -10.58
CA PRO A 279 -10.44 -20.52 -9.85
C PRO A 279 -9.70 -21.43 -10.83
N GLU A 280 -8.48 -21.82 -10.46
CA GLU A 280 -7.64 -22.74 -11.25
C GLU A 280 -8.33 -24.10 -11.46
N PRO A 281 -8.10 -24.77 -12.61
CA PRO A 281 -7.14 -24.42 -13.66
C PRO A 281 -7.73 -23.58 -14.82
N ARG A 282 -6.86 -22.75 -15.41
CA ARG A 282 -7.15 -22.01 -16.64
C ARG A 282 -7.42 -22.97 -17.81
N PRO A 283 -8.23 -22.57 -18.81
CA PRO A 283 -8.42 -23.38 -20.00
C PRO A 283 -7.08 -23.58 -20.74
N GLU A 284 -6.76 -24.83 -21.06
CA GLU A 284 -5.62 -25.16 -21.93
C GLU A 284 -5.93 -24.74 -23.37
N LEU A 285 -5.14 -23.81 -23.91
CA LEU A 285 -5.30 -23.32 -25.27
C LEU A 285 -4.42 -24.12 -26.23
N GLU A 286 -5.02 -24.66 -27.29
CA GLU A 286 -4.31 -25.39 -28.34
C GLU A 286 -3.37 -24.46 -29.14
N GLY A 287 -2.25 -25.02 -29.61
CA GLY A 287 -1.23 -24.30 -30.39
C GLY A 287 -0.38 -23.31 -29.57
N ASP A 288 0.43 -22.52 -30.29
CA ASP A 288 1.36 -21.53 -29.73
C ASP A 288 0.93 -20.08 -29.96
N SER A 289 -0.12 -19.85 -30.73
CA SER A 289 -0.65 -18.51 -30.97
C SER A 289 -1.47 -18.06 -29.76
N ARG A 290 -1.19 -16.86 -29.25
CA ARG A 290 -1.97 -16.23 -28.17
C ARG A 290 -2.35 -14.81 -28.59
N THR A 291 -3.60 -14.45 -28.33
CA THR A 291 -4.12 -13.11 -28.56
C THR A 291 -4.52 -12.50 -27.22
N PHE A 292 -4.04 -11.30 -26.96
CA PHE A 292 -4.35 -10.52 -25.76
C PHE A 292 -5.15 -9.29 -26.17
N ARG A 293 -6.23 -9.04 -25.43
CA ARG A 293 -6.97 -7.79 -25.52
C ARG A 293 -6.35 -6.76 -24.59
N LEU A 294 -6.08 -5.59 -25.14
CA LEU A 294 -5.36 -4.50 -24.50
C LEU A 294 -6.22 -3.24 -24.47
N LEU A 295 -6.07 -2.47 -23.39
CA LEU A 295 -6.57 -1.11 -23.24
C LEU A 295 -5.44 -0.13 -23.55
N LEU A 296 -5.67 0.76 -24.51
CA LEU A 296 -4.72 1.82 -24.89
C LEU A 296 -5.05 3.12 -24.13
N ASP A 297 -4.05 3.97 -23.90
CA ASP A 297 -4.28 5.29 -23.29
C ASP A 297 -5.10 6.17 -24.25
N PRO A 298 -6.33 6.59 -23.84
CA PRO A 298 -7.21 7.33 -24.74
C PRO A 298 -6.70 8.74 -25.10
N ASN A 299 -5.97 9.37 -24.17
CA ASN A 299 -5.39 10.68 -24.41
C ASN A 299 -4.25 10.59 -25.42
N GLN A 300 -3.38 9.59 -25.29
CA GLN A 300 -2.30 9.32 -26.23
C GLN A 300 -2.86 8.98 -27.62
N TYR A 301 -3.89 8.12 -27.69
CA TYR A 301 -4.55 7.76 -28.95
C TYR A 301 -5.10 8.97 -29.69
N ARG A 302 -5.75 9.89 -28.96
CA ARG A 302 -6.21 11.16 -29.54
C ARG A 302 -5.05 12.00 -30.08
N LEU A 303 -3.97 12.16 -29.32
CA LEU A 303 -2.81 12.95 -29.73
C LEU A 303 -2.15 12.37 -30.99
N ASP A 304 -2.04 11.04 -31.06
CA ASP A 304 -1.47 10.35 -32.21
C ASP A 304 -2.36 10.49 -33.46
N LEU A 305 -3.70 10.38 -33.31
CA LEU A 305 -4.64 10.66 -34.42
C LEU A 305 -4.59 12.12 -34.88
N ASP A 306 -4.52 13.07 -33.95
CA ASP A 306 -4.39 14.49 -34.26
C ASP A 306 -3.08 14.74 -35.04
N ASN A 307 -2.01 14.02 -34.72
CA ASN A 307 -0.73 14.10 -35.44
C ASN A 307 -0.78 13.39 -36.81
N ALA A 308 -1.43 12.24 -36.91
CA ALA A 308 -1.62 11.54 -38.19
C ALA A 308 -2.45 12.38 -39.16
N SER A 309 -3.49 13.08 -38.66
CA SER A 309 -4.30 14.01 -39.46
C SER A 309 -3.50 15.20 -40.03
N LYS A 310 -2.37 15.54 -39.41
CA LYS A 310 -1.44 16.59 -39.86
C LYS A 310 -0.40 16.07 -40.87
N GLY A 311 -0.49 14.80 -41.28
CA GLY A 311 0.36 14.18 -42.29
C GLY A 311 1.48 13.29 -41.75
N ASN A 312 1.52 13.01 -40.44
CA ASN A 312 2.39 11.97 -39.88
C ASN A 312 1.80 10.58 -40.12
N GLU A 313 2.62 9.53 -39.99
CA GLU A 313 2.12 8.15 -40.11
C GLU A 313 1.26 7.73 -38.90
N ASP A 314 0.37 6.75 -39.10
CA ASP A 314 -0.41 6.18 -38.01
C ASP A 314 0.45 5.22 -37.20
N VAL A 315 0.78 5.61 -35.97
CA VAL A 315 1.61 4.85 -35.04
C VAL A 315 1.06 3.44 -34.80
N TYR A 316 -0.27 3.29 -34.76
CA TYR A 316 -0.94 2.04 -34.39
C TYR A 316 -0.87 0.95 -35.48
N GLU A 317 -0.39 1.28 -36.67
CA GLU A 317 -0.13 0.32 -37.75
C GLU A 317 1.34 -0.15 -37.79
N THR A 318 2.21 0.38 -36.92
CA THR A 318 3.67 0.19 -37.04
C THR A 318 4.29 -0.80 -36.06
N PHE A 319 3.58 -1.18 -34.99
CA PHE A 319 4.15 -1.97 -33.90
C PHE A 319 4.63 -3.35 -34.37
N ASN A 320 5.84 -3.73 -33.95
CA ASN A 320 6.42 -5.02 -34.29
C ASN A 320 6.99 -5.78 -33.08
N ILE A 321 6.99 -5.19 -31.88
CA ILE A 321 7.40 -5.84 -30.63
C ILE A 321 6.36 -5.53 -29.54
N VAL A 322 5.99 -6.53 -28.74
CA VAL A 322 5.30 -6.35 -27.47
C VAL A 322 6.23 -6.79 -26.33
N MET A 323 6.34 -5.96 -25.30
CA MET A 323 7.15 -6.20 -24.12
C MET A 323 6.26 -6.22 -22.87
N ARG A 324 6.40 -7.27 -22.06
CA ARG A 324 5.83 -7.34 -20.71
C ARG A 324 6.88 -6.96 -19.68
N ARG A 325 6.44 -6.55 -18.50
CA ARG A 325 7.33 -6.26 -17.35
C ARG A 325 7.09 -7.24 -16.21
N LYS A 326 7.97 -7.25 -15.21
CA LYS A 326 7.78 -8.06 -14.00
C LYS A 326 6.64 -7.46 -13.17
N PRO A 327 5.61 -8.24 -12.76
CA PRO A 327 4.44 -7.69 -12.07
C PRO A 327 4.77 -6.84 -10.83
N LYS A 328 5.76 -7.24 -10.03
CA LYS A 328 6.18 -6.50 -8.82
C LYS A 328 6.71 -5.08 -9.11
N GLU A 329 7.27 -4.86 -10.29
CA GLU A 329 7.88 -3.59 -10.74
C GLU A 329 6.95 -2.83 -11.70
N ASN A 330 5.75 -3.35 -11.95
CA ASN A 330 4.85 -2.89 -13.01
C ASN A 330 3.56 -2.24 -12.50
N ASN A 331 3.61 -1.65 -11.31
CA ASN A 331 2.43 -1.07 -10.65
C ASN A 331 2.26 0.43 -10.94
N PHE A 332 3.13 1.01 -11.78
CA PHE A 332 3.29 2.45 -11.85
C PHE A 332 2.02 3.16 -12.35
N LYS A 333 1.35 2.61 -13.38
CA LYS A 333 0.14 3.21 -13.97
C LYS A 333 -1.00 3.30 -12.97
N ALA A 334 -1.25 2.23 -12.21
CA ALA A 334 -2.33 2.19 -11.22
C ALA A 334 -2.10 3.19 -10.08
N VAL A 335 -0.85 3.38 -9.67
CA VAL A 335 -0.46 4.41 -8.70
C VAL A 335 -0.68 5.80 -9.28
N LEU A 336 -0.26 6.07 -10.52
CA LEU A 336 -0.47 7.36 -11.20
C LEU A 336 -1.96 7.70 -11.39
N GLU A 337 -2.75 6.71 -11.79
CA GLU A 337 -4.21 6.83 -11.92
C GLU A 337 -4.86 7.14 -10.56
N THR A 338 -4.44 6.43 -9.51
CA THR A 338 -4.85 6.73 -8.13
C THR A 338 -4.52 8.17 -7.74
N ILE A 339 -3.29 8.63 -7.97
CA ILE A 339 -2.89 10.01 -7.64
C ILE A 339 -3.74 11.02 -8.42
N ARG A 340 -4.04 10.75 -9.70
CA ARG A 340 -4.91 11.58 -10.54
C ARG A 340 -6.33 11.66 -9.98
N GLU A 341 -6.90 10.53 -9.56
CA GLU A 341 -8.21 10.51 -8.91
C GLU A 341 -8.22 11.29 -7.59
N LEU A 342 -7.14 11.19 -6.79
CA LEU A 342 -7.02 11.89 -5.51
C LEU A 342 -6.99 13.42 -5.64
N MET A 343 -6.39 13.95 -6.72
CA MET A 343 -6.40 15.39 -6.98
C MET A 343 -7.81 15.95 -7.23
N ASN A 344 -8.80 15.10 -7.48
CA ASN A 344 -10.19 15.49 -7.75
C ASN A 344 -11.13 15.33 -6.53
N THR A 345 -10.61 15.00 -5.33
CA THR A 345 -11.41 14.74 -4.11
C THR A 345 -11.14 15.75 -2.98
N GLU A 346 -12.18 16.24 -2.30
CA GLU A 346 -12.09 17.17 -1.14
C GLU A 346 -11.98 16.45 0.22
N MET A 347 -11.35 17.08 1.22
CA MET A 347 -11.03 16.48 2.53
C MET A 347 -11.27 17.43 3.73
N PRO A 348 -12.14 17.06 4.69
CA PRO A 348 -12.17 17.68 6.04
C PRO A 348 -12.13 16.72 7.26
N ASN A 349 -11.56 17.23 8.39
CA ASN A 349 -11.28 16.59 9.70
C ASN A 349 -12.35 16.97 10.79
N GLU A 350 -12.49 16.47 12.03
CA GLU A 350 -11.72 15.67 13.05
C GLU A 350 -12.74 15.07 14.08
N ILE A 351 -12.39 14.19 15.05
CA ILE A 351 -13.31 13.59 16.07
C ILE A 351 -12.75 13.69 17.52
N PRO A 352 -13.57 14.00 18.56
CA PRO A 352 -13.09 14.38 19.90
C PRO A 352 -12.92 13.29 20.98
N THR A 353 -13.53 12.11 20.86
CA THR A 353 -13.55 11.08 21.93
C THR A 353 -13.17 9.70 21.42
N LEU A 354 -12.32 8.97 22.16
CA LEU A 354 -11.71 7.70 21.75
C LEU A 354 -11.63 6.71 22.92
N ASP A 355 -12.02 5.45 22.70
CA ASP A 355 -11.76 4.36 23.66
C ASP A 355 -10.36 3.77 23.42
N PHE A 356 -9.55 3.61 24.47
CA PHE A 356 -8.17 3.12 24.42
C PHE A 356 -8.02 1.70 24.96
N ASN A 357 -9.10 1.04 25.41
CA ASN A 357 -9.09 -0.37 25.83
C ASN A 357 -7.87 -0.72 26.72
N ASP A 358 -7.05 -1.69 26.30
CA ASP A 358 -5.88 -2.23 27.01
C ASP A 358 -4.55 -1.53 26.64
N THR A 359 -4.61 -0.42 25.89
CA THR A 359 -3.41 0.34 25.46
C THR A 359 -2.53 0.77 26.63
N PHE A 360 -3.16 1.15 27.76
CA PHE A 360 -2.43 1.55 28.96
C PHE A 360 -2.35 0.39 29.95
N LEU A 361 -1.15 0.21 30.52
CA LEU A 361 -0.85 -0.87 31.46
C LEU A 361 -1.56 -0.60 32.79
N ASP A 362 -1.55 0.67 33.21
CA ASP A 362 -2.22 1.22 34.38
C ASP A 362 -2.43 2.75 34.18
N MET A 363 -3.01 3.41 35.19
CA MET A 363 -3.21 4.86 35.17
C MET A 363 -1.90 5.67 35.17
N GLU A 364 -0.79 5.10 35.63
CA GLU A 364 0.51 5.77 35.65
C GLU A 364 1.12 5.77 34.24
N HIS A 365 1.00 4.66 33.51
CA HIS A 365 1.31 4.57 32.09
C HIS A 365 0.50 5.61 31.29
N LEU A 366 -0.83 5.70 31.50
CA LEU A 366 -1.69 6.69 30.83
C LEU A 366 -1.22 8.14 31.11
N ARG A 367 -0.90 8.46 32.36
CA ARG A 367 -0.39 9.79 32.73
C ARG A 367 0.94 10.11 32.08
N ASN A 368 1.84 9.15 32.05
CA ASN A 368 3.14 9.29 31.41
C ASN A 368 3.04 9.38 29.88
N SER A 369 1.98 8.81 29.28
CA SER A 369 1.70 8.94 27.85
C SER A 369 1.24 10.34 27.42
N PHE A 370 0.74 11.18 28.34
CA PHE A 370 0.26 12.54 28.04
C PHE A 370 0.86 13.60 28.99
N PRO A 371 2.19 13.82 28.99
CA PRO A 371 2.87 14.66 29.98
C PRO A 371 2.52 16.16 29.91
N GLY A 372 1.90 16.61 28.81
CA GLY A 372 1.44 17.99 28.59
C GLY A 372 -0.07 18.24 28.80
N TYR A 373 -0.82 17.24 29.25
CA TYR A 373 -2.27 17.32 29.45
C TYR A 373 -2.65 17.16 30.94
N GLU A 374 -3.69 17.88 31.38
CA GLU A 374 -4.34 17.66 32.66
C GLU A 374 -5.33 16.50 32.53
N ILE A 375 -5.08 15.39 33.24
CA ILE A 375 -5.94 14.20 33.20
C ILE A 375 -6.96 14.25 34.33
N ARG A 376 -8.25 14.25 33.97
CA ARG A 376 -9.39 14.20 34.89
C ARG A 376 -10.06 12.83 34.83
N VAL A 377 -10.30 12.23 35.99
CA VAL A 377 -11.01 10.95 36.13
C VAL A 377 -12.37 11.16 36.76
N GLN A 378 -13.37 10.36 36.37
CA GLN A 378 -14.73 10.45 36.91
C GLN A 378 -14.91 9.78 38.29
N THR A 379 -13.88 9.09 38.81
CA THR A 379 -13.95 8.41 40.11
C THR A 379 -12.67 8.63 40.91
N ASP A 380 -12.84 8.92 42.21
CA ASP A 380 -11.74 9.14 43.16
C ASP A 380 -11.25 7.85 43.83
N ASP A 381 -11.90 6.70 43.59
CA ASP A 381 -11.56 5.41 44.21
C ASP A 381 -10.43 4.70 43.44
N PRO A 382 -9.22 4.55 44.02
CA PRO A 382 -8.08 3.94 43.34
C PRO A 382 -8.31 2.48 42.93
N ARG A 383 -9.23 1.77 43.58
CA ARG A 383 -9.53 0.36 43.26
C ARG A 383 -10.37 0.22 41.99
N LYS A 384 -11.03 1.29 41.55
CA LYS A 384 -11.87 1.33 40.34
C LYS A 384 -11.14 1.90 39.13
N LEU A 385 -9.93 2.43 39.33
CA LEU A 385 -9.03 2.89 38.27
C LEU A 385 -8.28 1.73 37.60
N VAL A 386 -9.02 0.68 37.25
CA VAL A 386 -8.52 -0.51 36.56
C VAL A 386 -8.84 -0.42 35.08
N ARG A 387 -7.90 -0.86 34.25
CA ARG A 387 -8.06 -0.96 32.79
C ARG A 387 -9.30 -1.80 32.43
N PRO A 388 -9.90 -1.62 31.24
CA PRO A 388 -9.64 -0.63 30.16
C PRO A 388 -10.08 0.84 30.40
N PHE A 389 -9.54 1.79 29.61
CA PHE A 389 -9.81 3.25 29.72
C PHE A 389 -10.34 3.90 28.43
N LYS A 390 -11.36 4.74 28.56
CA LYS A 390 -11.88 5.63 27.50
C LYS A 390 -11.44 7.08 27.75
N VAL A 391 -11.07 7.80 26.70
CA VAL A 391 -10.33 9.07 26.76
C VAL A 391 -10.99 10.13 25.86
N THR A 392 -11.29 11.31 26.40
CA THR A 392 -11.90 12.44 25.65
C THR A 392 -10.98 13.66 25.66
N PHE A 393 -10.76 14.27 24.49
CA PHE A 393 -9.90 15.45 24.32
C PHE A 393 -10.77 16.72 24.28
N GLU A 394 -10.81 17.47 25.38
CA GLU A 394 -11.70 18.65 25.49
C GLU A 394 -11.36 19.77 24.50
N ASN A 395 -10.09 19.92 24.14
CA ASN A 395 -9.61 20.88 23.15
C ASN A 395 -10.15 20.59 21.74
N VAL A 396 -10.38 19.32 21.41
CA VAL A 396 -10.96 18.92 20.11
C VAL A 396 -12.47 19.18 20.08
N LEU A 397 -13.17 18.98 21.22
CA LEU A 397 -14.59 19.36 21.37
C LEU A 397 -14.82 20.87 21.16
N ARG A 398 -13.95 21.71 21.75
CA ARG A 398 -14.07 23.17 21.67
C ARG A 398 -13.86 23.71 20.25
N LYS A 399 -12.86 23.18 19.52
CA LYS A 399 -12.64 23.52 18.11
C LYS A 399 -13.85 23.22 17.22
N GLN A 400 -14.58 22.14 17.52
CA GLN A 400 -15.77 21.74 16.74
C GLN A 400 -16.99 22.61 17.03
N GLN A 401 -17.07 23.22 18.21
CA GLN A 401 -18.18 24.11 18.59
C GLN A 401 -17.98 25.55 18.09
N ASN A 402 -16.73 26.01 17.91
CA ASN A 402 -16.39 27.39 17.52
C ASN A 402 -16.04 27.60 16.04
N GLY A 403 -16.28 26.61 15.15
CA GLY A 403 -16.14 26.83 13.70
C GLY A 403 -14.72 27.08 13.17
N GLY A 404 -13.67 26.69 13.91
CA GLY A 404 -12.29 26.73 13.43
C GLY A 404 -11.53 28.05 13.57
N GLU A 405 -12.01 28.99 14.38
CA GLU A 405 -11.23 30.20 14.71
C GLU A 405 -9.90 29.85 15.44
N PRO A 406 -8.80 30.60 15.21
CA PRO A 406 -7.53 30.37 15.89
C PRO A 406 -7.69 30.58 17.40
N MET A 407 -7.09 29.70 18.19
CA MET A 407 -7.09 29.79 19.65
C MET A 407 -6.02 30.82 20.08
N ASP A 408 -6.38 31.72 21.01
CA ASP A 408 -5.45 32.68 21.63
C ASP A 408 -4.28 31.96 22.34
N GLU A 409 -3.07 32.55 22.30
CA GLU A 409 -1.84 31.97 22.86
C GLU A 409 -1.83 31.84 24.41
N ASP A 410 -2.84 32.37 25.11
CA ASP A 410 -2.92 32.45 26.58
C ASP A 410 -3.97 31.49 27.23
N GLU A 411 -4.44 30.44 26.54
CA GLU A 411 -5.45 29.50 27.07
C GLU A 411 -4.92 28.42 28.07
N PRO A 412 -5.79 27.91 28.98
CA PRO A 412 -5.40 27.00 30.06
C PRO A 412 -4.94 25.60 29.57
N ARG A 413 -4.23 24.86 30.43
CA ARG A 413 -3.71 23.51 30.17
C ARG A 413 -4.72 22.62 29.44
N LYS A 414 -4.28 21.92 28.39
CA LYS A 414 -5.09 20.99 27.60
C LYS A 414 -5.63 19.87 28.50
N VAL A 415 -6.94 19.61 28.49
CA VAL A 415 -7.60 18.66 29.41
C VAL A 415 -7.99 17.36 28.69
N ILE A 416 -7.75 16.23 29.36
CA ILE A 416 -8.20 14.89 28.95
C ILE A 416 -9.12 14.32 30.03
N LEU A 417 -10.31 13.85 29.65
CA LEU A 417 -11.22 13.11 30.53
C LEU A 417 -11.04 11.60 30.35
N VAL A 418 -10.87 10.85 31.45
CA VAL A 418 -10.64 9.40 31.44
C VAL A 418 -11.75 8.65 32.21
N GLU A 419 -12.32 7.63 31.57
CA GLU A 419 -13.38 6.76 32.09
C GLU A 419 -12.90 5.28 32.10
N PRO A 420 -12.66 4.66 33.28
CA PRO A 420 -12.37 3.22 33.37
C PRO A 420 -13.63 2.35 33.23
N HIS A 421 -13.52 1.16 32.63
CA HIS A 421 -14.62 0.19 32.53
C HIS A 421 -14.15 -1.27 32.70
N VAL A 422 -15.04 -2.19 33.09
CA VAL A 422 -14.73 -3.63 33.28
C VAL A 422 -15.22 -4.44 32.09
N GLN A 423 -14.36 -5.28 31.52
CA GLN A 423 -14.74 -6.17 30.41
C GLN A 423 -15.66 -7.31 30.92
N PRO A 424 -16.80 -7.58 30.26
CA PRO A 424 -17.70 -8.67 30.65
C PRO A 424 -17.09 -10.07 30.41
N LYS A 425 -17.35 -11.06 31.28
CA LYS A 425 -16.96 -12.49 31.07
C LYS A 425 -17.61 -13.09 29.81
N ARG A 426 -16.92 -13.93 29.02
CA ARG A 426 -17.44 -14.46 27.74
C ARG A 426 -18.03 -15.88 27.78
N GLY A 427 -18.19 -16.48 28.96
CA GLY A 427 -18.74 -17.83 29.13
C GLY A 427 -18.10 -18.63 30.26
N PRO A 428 -18.55 -19.88 30.48
CA PRO A 428 -18.04 -20.75 31.54
C PRO A 428 -16.76 -21.54 31.15
N TYR A 429 -16.33 -21.46 29.89
CA TYR A 429 -15.14 -22.17 29.40
C TYR A 429 -13.87 -21.33 29.57
N LEU A 430 -12.90 -21.87 30.29
CA LEU A 430 -11.57 -21.26 30.51
C LEU A 430 -10.80 -20.98 29.20
N SER A 431 -11.14 -21.69 28.11
CA SER A 431 -10.58 -21.45 26.77
C SER A 431 -11.00 -20.12 26.14
N ASN A 432 -12.09 -19.51 26.63
CA ASN A 432 -12.66 -18.26 26.09
C ASN A 432 -12.20 -17.03 26.88
N GLU A 433 -11.32 -17.20 27.88
CA GLU A 433 -10.68 -16.10 28.60
C GLU A 433 -9.48 -15.56 27.78
N PRO A 434 -9.32 -14.23 27.67
CA PRO A 434 -8.23 -13.63 26.91
C PRO A 434 -6.87 -14.06 27.48
N LYS A 435 -6.02 -14.66 26.65
CA LYS A 435 -4.66 -15.06 27.03
C LYS A 435 -3.76 -13.82 27.12
N ASN A 436 -3.01 -13.73 28.21
CA ASN A 436 -2.05 -12.65 28.46
C ASN A 436 -0.69 -13.06 27.90
N ASN A 437 -0.31 -12.56 26.72
CA ASN A 437 0.93 -12.95 26.05
C ASN A 437 1.94 -11.79 25.98
N GLN A 438 3.20 -12.10 26.33
CA GLN A 438 4.38 -11.27 26.09
C GLN A 438 5.15 -11.83 24.89
N ALA A 439 5.72 -10.92 24.08
CA ALA A 439 6.73 -11.10 23.02
C ALA A 439 6.27 -11.08 21.54
N LEU A 440 7.19 -10.63 20.67
CA LEU A 440 7.00 -10.04 19.33
C LEU A 440 7.73 -10.84 18.20
N ASN A 441 7.06 -11.33 17.13
CA ASN A 441 7.16 -10.88 15.70
C ASN A 441 6.01 -11.36 14.77
N GLN A 442 5.84 -10.69 13.60
CA GLN A 442 4.72 -10.68 12.62
C GLN A 442 3.36 -10.21 13.18
N LEU A 443 3.02 -8.92 12.98
CA LEU A 443 1.84 -8.28 13.59
C LEU A 443 0.54 -9.05 13.36
N PHE A 444 0.35 -9.63 12.18
CA PHE A 444 -0.83 -10.42 11.86
C PHE A 444 -0.87 -11.80 12.58
N GLU A 445 0.28 -12.50 12.65
CA GLU A 445 0.39 -13.77 13.39
C GLU A 445 0.15 -13.55 14.89
N LYS A 446 0.69 -12.47 15.45
CA LYS A 446 0.47 -12.11 16.86
C LYS A 446 -0.97 -11.74 17.12
N VAL A 447 -1.58 -10.93 16.25
CA VAL A 447 -2.98 -10.54 16.43
C VAL A 447 -3.87 -11.77 16.43
N ALA A 448 -3.54 -12.80 15.64
CA ALA A 448 -4.23 -14.09 15.67
C ALA A 448 -3.97 -14.91 16.95
N GLU A 449 -2.90 -14.62 17.70
CA GLU A 449 -2.62 -15.21 19.03
C GLU A 449 -3.26 -14.43 20.19
N LEU A 450 -3.69 -13.19 19.95
CA LEU A 450 -4.41 -12.36 20.91
C LEU A 450 -5.90 -12.73 20.94
N ASP A 451 -6.65 -12.07 21.83
CA ASP A 451 -8.11 -12.20 21.92
C ASP A 451 -8.82 -11.46 20.78
N VAL A 452 -8.47 -11.81 19.54
CA VAL A 452 -9.12 -11.33 18.33
C VAL A 452 -9.63 -12.54 17.57
N ASP A 453 -10.94 -12.56 17.33
CA ASP A 453 -11.56 -13.61 16.56
C ASP A 453 -11.00 -13.64 15.13
N GLU A 454 -10.58 -14.82 14.69
CA GLU A 454 -9.99 -15.06 13.39
C GLU A 454 -10.92 -14.72 12.21
N ARG A 455 -12.24 -14.67 12.43
CA ARG A 455 -13.21 -14.22 11.42
C ARG A 455 -13.05 -12.75 11.07
N HIS A 456 -12.54 -11.95 12.01
CA HIS A 456 -12.33 -10.52 11.83
C HIS A 456 -10.99 -10.18 11.17
N LEU A 457 -10.15 -11.19 10.91
CA LEU A 457 -8.81 -11.04 10.34
C LEU A 457 -8.85 -11.34 8.84
N LEU A 458 -8.43 -10.38 8.01
CA LEU A 458 -8.30 -10.56 6.57
C LEU A 458 -6.98 -10.01 6.05
N ARG A 459 -6.31 -10.77 5.19
CA ARG A 459 -5.12 -10.32 4.46
C ARG A 459 -5.40 -10.22 2.97
N LEU A 460 -4.97 -9.12 2.35
CA LEU A 460 -5.09 -8.87 0.90
C LEU A 460 -3.71 -8.73 0.25
N GLY A 461 -3.51 -9.33 -0.92
CA GLY A 461 -2.39 -9.04 -1.83
C GLY A 461 -1.63 -10.25 -2.37
N HIS A 462 -0.64 -9.98 -3.24
CA HIS A 462 0.18 -10.99 -3.96
C HIS A 462 1.04 -11.92 -3.06
N GLY A 463 0.93 -11.78 -1.74
CA GLY A 463 1.56 -12.65 -0.75
C GLY A 463 0.55 -13.35 0.15
N GLU A 464 -0.71 -13.49 -0.28
CA GLU A 464 -1.77 -14.25 0.40
C GLU A 464 -1.31 -15.69 0.77
N GLU A 465 -0.42 -16.29 -0.03
CA GLU A 465 0.07 -17.67 0.12
C GLU A 465 1.42 -17.79 0.88
N ALA A 466 2.07 -16.68 1.24
CA ALA A 466 3.46 -16.69 1.72
C ALA A 466 3.61 -16.76 3.25
N LEU A 467 2.51 -16.81 4.01
CA LEU A 467 2.57 -17.00 5.46
C LEU A 467 2.92 -18.46 5.78
N GLN A 468 3.96 -18.66 6.59
CA GLN A 468 4.23 -19.95 7.23
C GLN A 468 3.36 -20.13 8.48
N THR A 469 2.09 -19.75 8.43
CA THR A 469 1.13 -20.02 9.49
C THR A 469 0.37 -21.30 9.18
N ASP A 470 0.00 -22.05 10.22
CA ASP A 470 -0.91 -23.21 10.07
C ASP A 470 -2.31 -22.81 9.55
N LYS A 471 -2.63 -21.50 9.52
CA LYS A 471 -3.93 -20.94 9.17
C LYS A 471 -3.85 -20.06 7.92
N ASP A 472 -4.86 -20.14 7.05
CA ASP A 472 -4.96 -19.36 5.82
C ASP A 472 -5.86 -18.12 5.99
N PHE A 473 -5.25 -16.93 5.97
CA PHE A 473 -5.92 -15.63 6.13
C PHE A 473 -6.21 -14.89 4.81
N SER A 474 -6.05 -15.58 3.68
CA SER A 474 -6.47 -15.10 2.36
C SER A 474 -7.99 -14.97 2.27
N ARG A 475 -8.48 -14.30 1.22
CA ARG A 475 -9.93 -14.23 0.94
C ARG A 475 -10.56 -15.63 0.87
N TYR A 476 -9.88 -16.57 0.21
CA TYR A 476 -10.38 -17.93 0.04
C TYR A 476 -10.32 -18.72 1.36
N GLY A 477 -9.20 -18.65 2.07
CA GLY A 477 -9.03 -19.28 3.37
C GLY A 477 -10.06 -18.82 4.40
N ARG A 478 -10.37 -17.52 4.44
CA ARG A 478 -11.39 -16.96 5.35
C ARG A 478 -12.81 -17.37 4.97
N VAL A 479 -13.14 -17.44 3.69
CA VAL A 479 -14.45 -17.99 3.25
C VAL A 479 -14.59 -19.45 3.68
N ASN A 480 -13.55 -20.27 3.51
CA ASN A 480 -13.56 -21.67 3.95
C ASN A 480 -13.68 -21.81 5.47
N TYR A 481 -12.95 -20.98 6.23
CA TYR A 481 -13.07 -20.92 7.69
C TYR A 481 -14.50 -20.61 8.12
N VAL A 482 -15.12 -19.57 7.56
CA VAL A 482 -16.50 -19.18 7.88
C VAL A 482 -17.49 -20.31 7.54
N LEU A 483 -17.34 -20.95 6.38
CA LEU A 483 -18.20 -22.07 6.00
C LEU A 483 -18.07 -23.28 6.95
N ALA A 484 -16.85 -23.61 7.36
CA ALA A 484 -16.60 -24.68 8.33
C ALA A 484 -17.13 -24.32 9.73
N LYS A 485 -16.86 -23.10 10.19
CA LYS A 485 -17.30 -22.59 11.50
C LYS A 485 -18.82 -22.53 11.60
N ARG A 486 -19.49 -22.08 10.52
CA ARG A 486 -20.95 -22.10 10.41
C ARG A 486 -21.53 -23.49 10.68
N LEU A 487 -20.94 -24.54 10.09
CA LEU A 487 -21.41 -25.93 10.31
C LEU A 487 -21.23 -26.36 11.77
N GLU A 488 -20.09 -26.02 12.39
CA GLU A 488 -19.84 -26.30 13.81
C GLU A 488 -20.86 -25.61 14.73
N LEU A 489 -21.14 -24.32 14.49
CA LEU A 489 -22.10 -23.55 15.29
C LEU A 489 -23.54 -24.06 15.11
N LEU A 490 -23.93 -24.42 13.89
CA LEU A 490 -25.23 -25.03 13.62
C LEU A 490 -25.39 -26.38 14.34
N GLU A 491 -24.34 -27.18 14.42
CA GLU A 491 -24.34 -28.42 15.22
C GLU A 491 -24.54 -28.12 16.72
N ARG A 492 -23.91 -27.06 17.25
CA ARG A 492 -24.11 -26.61 18.64
C ARG A 492 -25.55 -26.12 18.87
N VAL A 493 -26.16 -25.42 17.92
CA VAL A 493 -27.57 -25.04 17.98
C VAL A 493 -28.46 -26.29 17.99
N GLY A 494 -28.16 -27.29 17.16
CA GLY A 494 -28.84 -28.58 17.19
C GLY A 494 -28.70 -29.31 18.54
N ARG A 495 -27.55 -29.19 19.21
CA ARG A 495 -27.35 -29.71 20.58
C ARG A 495 -28.22 -28.95 21.59
N LEU A 496 -28.21 -27.62 21.55
CA LEU A 496 -29.03 -26.77 22.43
C LEU A 496 -30.53 -27.03 22.24
N GLN A 497 -30.98 -27.21 21.00
CA GLN A 497 -32.35 -27.58 20.68
C GLN A 497 -32.77 -28.90 21.34
N LYS A 498 -31.93 -29.94 21.24
CA LYS A 498 -32.17 -31.24 21.88
C LYS A 498 -32.30 -31.13 23.39
N THR A 499 -31.43 -30.33 24.04
CA THR A 499 -31.49 -30.10 25.49
C THR A 499 -32.70 -29.28 25.95
N LEU A 500 -33.31 -28.48 25.06
CA LEU A 500 -34.47 -27.65 25.38
C LEU A 500 -35.81 -28.29 24.95
N GLU A 501 -35.78 -29.50 24.39
CA GLU A 501 -36.93 -30.26 23.86
C GLU A 501 -37.79 -29.44 22.88
N ALA A 502 -37.17 -28.57 22.07
CA ALA A 502 -37.87 -27.81 21.04
C ALA A 502 -37.98 -28.64 19.74
N GLY A 503 -39.20 -28.83 19.23
CA GLY A 503 -39.52 -29.86 18.23
C GLY A 503 -39.09 -29.61 16.77
N GLU A 504 -38.66 -28.40 16.39
CA GLU A 504 -38.25 -28.07 15.01
C GLU A 504 -36.73 -28.10 14.83
N ASP A 505 -36.22 -28.57 13.68
CA ASP A 505 -34.79 -28.68 13.35
C ASP A 505 -34.11 -27.30 13.23
N ALA A 506 -33.80 -26.71 14.38
CA ALA A 506 -33.25 -25.37 14.51
C ALA A 506 -31.81 -25.24 14.00
N GLY A 507 -31.08 -26.36 13.88
CA GLY A 507 -29.70 -26.40 13.43
C GLY A 507 -29.51 -26.52 11.91
N ALA A 508 -30.58 -26.49 11.11
CA ALA A 508 -30.46 -26.72 9.67
C ALA A 508 -29.91 -25.51 8.88
N THR A 509 -30.29 -24.28 9.27
CA THR A 509 -29.86 -23.04 8.60
C THR A 509 -29.67 -21.90 9.61
N CYS A 510 -28.91 -20.87 9.23
CA CYS A 510 -28.73 -19.66 10.04
C CYS A 510 -30.09 -18.98 10.34
N GLU A 511 -31.02 -18.99 9.38
CA GLU A 511 -32.36 -18.42 9.56
C GLU A 511 -33.19 -19.18 10.61
N LEU A 512 -33.19 -20.51 10.57
CA LEU A 512 -33.90 -21.31 11.57
C LEU A 512 -33.26 -21.19 12.95
N ALA A 513 -31.92 -21.09 13.02
CA ALA A 513 -31.21 -20.82 14.26
C ALA A 513 -31.61 -19.46 14.86
N HIS A 514 -31.76 -18.42 14.04
CA HIS A 514 -32.26 -17.11 14.49
C HIS A 514 -33.68 -17.21 15.07
N HIS A 515 -34.60 -17.88 14.39
CA HIS A 515 -35.95 -18.10 14.90
C HIS A 515 -35.93 -18.84 16.23
N PHE A 516 -35.13 -19.89 16.35
CA PHE A 516 -34.95 -20.63 17.60
C PHE A 516 -34.41 -19.75 18.73
N HIS A 517 -33.44 -18.87 18.45
CA HIS A 517 -32.93 -17.92 19.42
C HIS A 517 -34.04 -17.01 19.98
N VAL A 518 -34.83 -16.41 19.08
CA VAL A 518 -35.88 -15.45 19.44
C VAL A 518 -37.07 -16.11 20.15
N TYR A 519 -37.51 -17.29 19.70
CA TYR A 519 -38.72 -17.93 20.22
C TYR A 519 -38.49 -18.91 21.37
N HIS A 520 -37.28 -19.45 21.53
CA HIS A 520 -37.03 -20.48 22.54
C HIS A 520 -35.94 -20.10 23.55
N VAL A 521 -34.85 -19.48 23.12
CA VAL A 521 -33.70 -19.20 24.01
C VAL A 521 -33.93 -17.90 24.80
N ARG A 522 -34.17 -16.77 24.12
CA ARG A 522 -34.37 -15.46 24.76
C ARG A 522 -35.54 -15.45 25.75
N PRO A 523 -36.72 -16.02 25.45
CA PRO A 523 -37.84 -16.04 26.42
C PRO A 523 -37.55 -16.84 27.68
N ARG A 524 -36.76 -17.92 27.58
CA ARG A 524 -36.34 -18.71 28.75
C ARG A 524 -35.36 -17.93 29.62
N TRP A 525 -34.43 -17.20 29.01
CA TRP A 525 -33.52 -16.30 29.71
C TRP A 525 -34.26 -15.15 30.42
N GLU A 526 -35.20 -14.49 29.74
CA GLU A 526 -36.04 -13.45 30.33
C GLU A 526 -36.87 -13.97 31.50
N THR A 527 -37.42 -15.18 31.37
CA THR A 527 -38.15 -15.86 32.46
C THR A 527 -37.26 -16.13 33.67
N PHE A 528 -36.02 -16.59 33.43
CA PHE A 528 -35.02 -16.77 34.49
C PHE A 528 -34.69 -15.45 35.20
N LEU A 529 -34.42 -14.38 34.45
CA LEU A 529 -34.15 -13.05 35.01
C LEU A 529 -35.33 -12.53 35.83
N ALA A 530 -36.57 -12.70 35.33
CA ALA A 530 -37.77 -12.29 36.04
C ALA A 530 -37.94 -13.04 37.37
N LYS A 531 -37.71 -14.34 37.39
CA LYS A 531 -37.75 -15.15 38.62
C LYS A 531 -36.66 -14.76 39.61
N CYS A 532 -35.44 -14.51 39.14
CA CYS A 532 -34.34 -14.04 39.97
C CYS A 532 -34.58 -12.63 40.54
N ALA A 533 -35.27 -11.76 39.80
CA ALA A 533 -35.63 -10.41 40.24
C ALA A 533 -36.78 -10.40 41.27
N GLN A 534 -37.68 -11.39 41.20
CA GLN A 534 -38.77 -11.57 42.16
C GLN A 534 -38.30 -12.14 43.51
N ASP A 535 -37.15 -12.80 43.55
CA ASP A 535 -36.54 -13.30 44.78
C ASP A 535 -35.90 -12.16 45.60
N GLN A 536 -36.65 -11.64 46.58
CA GLN A 536 -36.17 -10.59 47.49
C GLN A 536 -34.99 -11.04 48.38
N THR A 537 -34.77 -12.35 48.53
CA THR A 537 -33.72 -12.89 49.41
C THR A 537 -32.37 -13.02 48.70
N LYS A 538 -32.32 -12.82 47.37
CA LYS A 538 -31.12 -13.01 46.53
C LYS A 538 -30.39 -14.31 46.88
N SER A 539 -31.13 -15.42 46.92
CA SER A 539 -30.52 -16.68 47.31
C SER A 539 -29.68 -17.28 46.17
N ILE A 540 -28.54 -17.86 46.53
CA ILE A 540 -27.63 -18.56 45.61
C ILE A 540 -28.32 -19.80 45.01
N GLU A 541 -29.16 -20.46 45.80
CA GLU A 541 -29.91 -21.65 45.40
C GLU A 541 -30.94 -21.36 44.30
N THR A 542 -31.57 -20.17 44.32
CA THR A 542 -32.50 -19.74 43.26
C THR A 542 -31.80 -19.67 41.90
N ILE A 543 -30.58 -19.13 41.83
CA ILE A 543 -29.81 -19.01 40.57
C ILE A 543 -29.55 -20.40 39.99
N SER A 544 -28.95 -21.28 40.78
CA SER A 544 -28.62 -22.63 40.31
C SER A 544 -29.85 -23.46 39.98
N LYS A 545 -31.00 -23.25 40.63
CA LYS A 545 -32.20 -24.05 40.38
C LYS A 545 -32.99 -23.59 39.15
N GLU A 546 -33.09 -22.28 38.94
CA GLU A 546 -33.93 -21.72 37.87
C GLU A 546 -33.18 -21.53 36.54
N PHE A 547 -31.85 -21.72 36.52
CA PHE A 547 -31.03 -21.55 35.30
C PHE A 547 -31.45 -22.55 34.20
N PRO A 548 -31.82 -22.09 32.99
CA PRO A 548 -32.50 -22.92 31.99
C PRO A 548 -31.56 -23.72 31.07
N PHE A 549 -30.24 -23.59 31.20
CA PHE A 549 -29.28 -24.14 30.23
C PHE A 549 -28.28 -25.15 30.83
N HIS A 550 -28.61 -25.80 31.95
CA HIS A 550 -27.69 -26.74 32.62
C HIS A 550 -27.17 -27.84 31.72
N GLU A 551 -28.07 -28.57 31.04
CA GLU A 551 -27.71 -29.71 30.20
C GLU A 551 -26.84 -29.31 29.00
N PHE A 552 -26.98 -28.08 28.50
CA PHE A 552 -26.15 -27.58 27.41
C PHE A 552 -24.69 -27.35 27.82
N PHE A 553 -24.43 -27.07 29.10
CA PHE A 553 -23.10 -26.85 29.67
C PHE A 553 -22.58 -28.06 30.46
N ASP A 554 -23.10 -29.27 30.21
CA ASP A 554 -22.62 -30.48 30.88
C ASP A 554 -21.15 -30.83 30.56
N ASP A 555 -20.66 -30.34 29.42
CA ASP A 555 -19.27 -30.42 28.97
C ASP A 555 -18.35 -29.34 29.57
N ALA A 556 -18.89 -28.38 30.33
CA ALA A 556 -18.11 -27.36 31.03
C ALA A 556 -17.53 -27.88 32.37
N PRO A 557 -16.48 -27.24 32.93
CA PRO A 557 -15.93 -27.60 34.24
C PRO A 557 -17.00 -27.53 35.35
N LYS A 558 -17.12 -28.60 36.15
CA LYS A 558 -18.11 -28.70 37.25
C LYS A 558 -17.47 -28.41 38.62
N PRO A 559 -18.19 -27.78 39.58
CA PRO A 559 -19.56 -27.26 39.46
C PRO A 559 -19.64 -25.97 38.63
N LEU A 560 -20.71 -25.81 37.85
CA LEU A 560 -20.90 -24.62 37.00
C LEU A 560 -21.00 -23.34 37.83
N PHE A 561 -21.75 -23.40 38.94
CA PHE A 561 -21.91 -22.29 39.88
C PHE A 561 -20.99 -22.49 41.10
N PRO A 562 -20.10 -21.52 41.43
CA PRO A 562 -19.19 -21.64 42.55
C PRO A 562 -19.85 -21.51 43.93
N GLY A 563 -21.05 -20.93 44.03
CA GLY A 563 -21.86 -20.92 45.24
C GLY A 563 -21.34 -19.99 46.35
N LYS A 564 -20.51 -19.00 46.00
CA LYS A 564 -19.84 -18.10 46.96
C LYS A 564 -20.66 -16.85 47.26
N SER A 565 -21.18 -16.19 46.23
CA SER A 565 -22.06 -15.02 46.36
C SER A 565 -23.08 -14.99 45.24
N TYR A 566 -24.21 -14.33 45.48
CA TYR A 566 -25.26 -14.12 44.48
C TYR A 566 -24.71 -13.37 43.26
N GLU A 567 -23.90 -12.34 43.47
CA GLU A 567 -23.32 -11.54 42.41
C GLU A 567 -22.36 -12.35 41.53
N GLU A 568 -21.56 -13.25 42.11
CA GLU A 568 -20.62 -14.09 41.36
C GLU A 568 -21.35 -15.15 40.54
N ASP A 569 -22.34 -15.82 41.13
CA ASP A 569 -23.16 -16.84 40.43
C ASP A 569 -24.06 -16.22 39.36
N MET A 570 -24.56 -14.99 39.58
CA MET A 570 -25.31 -14.24 38.57
C MET A 570 -24.43 -13.83 37.40
N GLU A 571 -23.19 -13.39 37.66
CA GLU A 571 -22.22 -13.10 36.60
C GLU A 571 -21.84 -14.37 35.82
N VAL A 572 -21.76 -15.53 36.47
CA VAL A 572 -21.60 -16.83 35.78
C VAL A 572 -22.80 -17.13 34.89
N ALA A 573 -24.04 -17.02 35.41
CA ALA A 573 -25.25 -17.24 34.61
C ALA A 573 -25.32 -16.30 33.39
N GLN A 574 -24.98 -15.02 33.59
CA GLN A 574 -24.90 -14.03 32.51
C GLN A 574 -23.80 -14.37 31.52
N SER A 575 -22.64 -14.85 31.97
CA SER A 575 -21.57 -15.29 31.07
C SER A 575 -21.99 -16.48 30.21
N CYS A 576 -22.71 -17.45 30.79
CA CYS A 576 -23.29 -18.57 30.06
C CYS A 576 -24.30 -18.12 29.00
N TYR A 577 -25.16 -17.15 29.34
CA TYR A 577 -26.06 -16.56 28.36
C TYR A 577 -25.31 -15.80 27.27
N ARG A 578 -24.30 -14.99 27.61
CA ARG A 578 -23.44 -14.31 26.63
C ARG A 578 -22.77 -15.30 25.67
N TYR A 579 -22.34 -16.46 26.14
CA TYR A 579 -21.79 -17.51 25.29
C TYR A 579 -22.82 -18.07 24.30
N ILE A 580 -24.06 -18.32 24.77
CA ILE A 580 -25.14 -18.80 23.90
C ILE A 580 -25.55 -17.71 22.89
N ASP A 581 -25.74 -16.49 23.36
CA ASP A 581 -26.10 -15.32 22.56
C ASP A 581 -25.04 -15.09 21.47
N HIS A 582 -23.75 -15.21 21.82
CA HIS A 582 -22.64 -15.09 20.88
C HIS A 582 -22.72 -16.11 19.75
N ILE A 583 -23.05 -17.40 20.02
CA ILE A 583 -23.25 -18.41 18.97
C ILE A 583 -24.27 -17.94 17.91
N PHE A 584 -25.37 -17.31 18.35
CA PHE A 584 -26.41 -16.82 17.44
C PHE A 584 -26.02 -15.51 16.74
N GLU A 585 -25.28 -14.62 17.42
CA GLU A 585 -24.68 -13.45 16.78
C GLU A 585 -23.74 -13.86 15.64
N GLU A 586 -22.86 -14.85 15.87
CA GLU A 586 -21.96 -15.36 14.83
C GLU A 586 -22.74 -15.98 13.65
N LEU A 587 -23.80 -16.74 13.93
CA LEU A 587 -24.62 -17.35 12.87
C LEU A 587 -25.40 -16.32 12.05
N GLU A 588 -25.84 -15.21 12.65
CA GLU A 588 -26.50 -14.13 11.92
C GLU A 588 -25.51 -13.42 10.97
N GLU A 589 -24.27 -13.20 11.41
CA GLU A 589 -23.19 -12.68 10.57
C GLU A 589 -22.89 -13.64 9.39
N PHE A 590 -22.93 -14.95 9.64
CA PHE A 590 -22.71 -15.97 8.60
C PHE A 590 -23.90 -16.19 7.65
N ARG A 591 -25.08 -15.62 7.94
CA ARG A 591 -26.28 -15.74 7.11
C ARG A 591 -26.04 -15.26 5.67
N ALA A 592 -25.22 -14.23 5.49
CA ALA A 592 -24.88 -13.73 4.15
C ALA A 592 -24.18 -14.79 3.27
N PHE A 593 -23.44 -15.73 3.86
CA PHE A 593 -22.75 -16.79 3.12
C PHE A 593 -23.69 -17.87 2.59
N GLU A 594 -24.90 -18.00 3.17
CA GLU A 594 -25.98 -18.84 2.62
C GLU A 594 -26.60 -18.20 1.38
N LEU A 595 -26.77 -16.87 1.40
CA LEU A 595 -27.40 -16.10 0.32
C LEU A 595 -26.47 -15.93 -0.89
N LEU A 596 -25.19 -15.68 -0.63
CA LEU A 596 -24.18 -15.46 -1.66
C LEU A 596 -23.66 -16.80 -2.19
N ARG A 597 -23.79 -17.03 -3.50
CA ARG A 597 -23.38 -18.29 -4.14
C ARG A 597 -21.93 -18.29 -4.59
N SER A 598 -21.43 -17.17 -5.11
CA SER A 598 -20.08 -17.10 -5.66
C SER A 598 -19.04 -16.86 -4.55
N GLY A 599 -17.85 -17.44 -4.69
CA GLY A 599 -16.73 -17.16 -3.79
C GLY A 599 -16.29 -15.69 -3.81
N LEU A 600 -16.42 -15.05 -4.97
CA LEU A 600 -16.12 -13.63 -5.15
C LEU A 600 -17.04 -12.76 -4.27
N ASP A 601 -18.35 -12.97 -4.34
CA ASP A 601 -19.30 -12.15 -3.59
C ASP A 601 -19.17 -12.41 -2.08
N ARG A 602 -18.93 -13.66 -1.68
CA ARG A 602 -18.62 -14.01 -0.28
C ARG A 602 -17.37 -13.28 0.22
N SER A 603 -16.31 -13.21 -0.61
CA SER A 603 -15.09 -12.48 -0.25
C SER A 603 -15.31 -10.96 -0.15
N LYS A 604 -16.17 -10.40 -1.01
CA LYS A 604 -16.56 -8.97 -0.95
C LYS A 604 -17.34 -8.66 0.32
N TYR A 605 -18.30 -9.52 0.68
CA TYR A 605 -19.04 -9.38 1.95
C TYR A 605 -18.09 -9.39 3.14
N LEU A 606 -17.15 -10.35 3.16
CA LEU A 606 -16.16 -10.46 4.22
C LEU A 606 -15.31 -9.19 4.34
N LEU A 607 -14.84 -8.65 3.21
CA LEU A 607 -14.02 -7.44 3.17
C LEU A 607 -14.77 -6.17 3.61
N VAL A 608 -16.05 -6.03 3.23
CA VAL A 608 -16.81 -4.78 3.45
C VAL A 608 -17.53 -4.77 4.81
N LYS A 609 -17.88 -5.94 5.35
CA LYS A 609 -18.75 -6.04 6.53
C LYS A 609 -18.16 -6.81 7.70
N GLU A 610 -17.50 -7.94 7.45
CA GLU A 610 -17.14 -8.89 8.50
C GLU A 610 -15.76 -8.64 9.12
N ALA A 611 -14.77 -8.35 8.26
CA ALA A 611 -13.40 -8.12 8.70
C ALA A 611 -13.27 -6.80 9.47
N LYS A 612 -12.69 -6.88 10.68
CA LYS A 612 -12.40 -5.70 11.52
C LYS A 612 -10.93 -5.28 11.43
N ILE A 613 -10.04 -6.22 11.13
CA ILE A 613 -8.61 -5.98 10.92
C ILE A 613 -8.25 -6.50 9.53
N ILE A 614 -7.92 -5.56 8.66
CA ILE A 614 -7.58 -5.84 7.27
C ILE A 614 -6.14 -5.39 7.05
N ALA A 615 -5.29 -6.35 6.69
CA ALA A 615 -3.89 -6.11 6.41
C ALA A 615 -3.62 -6.20 4.91
N MET A 616 -2.89 -5.22 4.38
CA MET A 616 -2.42 -5.18 3.00
C MET A 616 -1.12 -4.40 2.91
N THR A 617 -0.34 -4.62 1.85
CA THR A 617 0.84 -3.78 1.58
C THR A 617 0.41 -2.43 1.01
N CYS A 618 1.22 -1.38 1.18
CA CYS A 618 0.93 -0.06 0.60
C CYS A 618 0.86 -0.11 -0.94
N THR A 619 1.68 -0.96 -1.56
CA THR A 619 1.61 -1.25 -3.01
C THR A 619 0.26 -1.85 -3.40
N HIS A 620 -0.28 -2.80 -2.63
CA HIS A 620 -1.58 -3.39 -2.91
C HIS A 620 -2.72 -2.40 -2.67
N ALA A 621 -2.62 -1.56 -1.63
CA ALA A 621 -3.55 -0.46 -1.38
C ALA A 621 -3.63 0.50 -2.57
N ALA A 622 -2.49 0.86 -3.17
CA ALA A 622 -2.45 1.70 -4.35
C ALA A 622 -3.08 1.04 -5.59
N LEU A 623 -2.79 -0.24 -5.83
CA LEU A 623 -3.35 -1.00 -6.95
C LEU A 623 -4.88 -1.17 -6.85
N LYS A 624 -5.39 -1.40 -5.64
CA LYS A 624 -6.80 -1.78 -5.41
C LYS A 624 -7.68 -0.63 -4.93
N ARG A 625 -7.15 0.59 -4.83
CA ARG A 625 -7.92 1.73 -4.32
C ARG A 625 -9.24 1.91 -5.05
N SER A 626 -9.24 1.98 -6.38
CA SER A 626 -10.47 2.21 -7.16
C SER A 626 -11.52 1.13 -6.90
N GLU A 627 -11.10 -0.14 -6.86
CA GLU A 627 -11.96 -1.27 -6.51
C GLU A 627 -12.50 -1.16 -5.07
N LEU A 628 -11.64 -0.86 -4.09
CA LEU A 628 -12.02 -0.70 -2.68
C LEU A 628 -13.04 0.44 -2.49
N VAL A 629 -12.81 1.58 -3.14
CA VAL A 629 -13.70 2.74 -3.09
C VAL A 629 -15.05 2.42 -3.73
N GLN A 630 -15.06 1.76 -4.90
CA GLN A 630 -16.29 1.34 -5.58
C GLN A 630 -17.08 0.29 -4.78
N MET A 631 -16.39 -0.62 -4.08
CA MET A 631 -17.01 -1.58 -3.17
C MET A 631 -17.58 -0.93 -1.90
N GLY A 632 -17.31 0.35 -1.66
CA GLY A 632 -17.74 1.05 -0.46
C GLY A 632 -16.98 0.58 0.78
N PHE A 633 -15.69 0.25 0.61
CA PHE A 633 -14.79 -0.09 1.71
C PHE A 633 -14.74 1.03 2.76
N LYS A 634 -14.70 0.66 4.04
CA LYS A 634 -14.73 1.60 5.17
C LYS A 634 -13.77 1.17 6.26
N TYR A 635 -13.08 2.14 6.85
CA TYR A 635 -12.18 1.93 7.98
C TYR A 635 -12.10 3.18 8.84
N ASP A 636 -11.84 2.97 10.12
CA ASP A 636 -11.73 4.03 11.12
C ASP A 636 -10.28 4.30 11.53
N ASN A 637 -9.38 3.32 11.42
CA ASN A 637 -8.01 3.44 11.91
C ASN A 637 -7.04 2.83 10.90
N ILE A 638 -5.88 3.48 10.72
CA ILE A 638 -4.77 2.97 9.93
C ILE A 638 -3.58 2.77 10.85
N LEU A 639 -2.96 1.59 10.76
CA LEU A 639 -1.66 1.28 11.36
C LEU A 639 -0.70 0.90 10.24
N MET A 640 0.44 1.56 10.18
CA MET A 640 1.50 1.31 9.21
C MET A 640 2.76 0.86 9.95
N GLU A 641 3.32 -0.28 9.55
CA GLU A 641 4.67 -0.70 9.95
C GLU A 641 5.66 -0.35 8.84
N GLU A 642 6.96 -0.31 9.18
CA GLU A 642 8.04 0.05 8.25
C GLU A 642 7.81 1.42 7.58
N SER A 643 7.14 2.35 8.27
CA SER A 643 6.70 3.64 7.70
C SER A 643 7.86 4.50 7.18
N ALA A 644 9.07 4.28 7.70
CA ALA A 644 10.27 4.95 7.24
C ALA A 644 10.78 4.45 5.88
N GLN A 645 10.41 3.23 5.45
CA GLN A 645 10.81 2.55 4.21
C GLN A 645 9.76 2.67 3.08
N ILE A 646 8.61 3.29 3.34
CA ILE A 646 7.52 3.45 2.36
C ILE A 646 7.64 4.83 1.68
N LEU A 647 7.49 4.88 0.35
CA LEU A 647 7.52 6.14 -0.39
C LEU A 647 6.45 7.10 0.12
N GLU A 648 6.72 8.41 0.02
CA GLU A 648 5.82 9.45 0.53
C GLU A 648 4.39 9.33 -0.02
N ILE A 649 4.23 9.14 -1.34
CA ILE A 649 2.91 8.98 -1.95
C ILE A 649 2.23 7.65 -1.61
N GLU A 650 2.99 6.57 -1.49
CA GLU A 650 2.46 5.25 -1.10
C GLU A 650 2.02 5.24 0.37
N THR A 651 2.59 6.11 1.21
CA THR A 651 2.11 6.32 2.58
C THR A 651 0.81 7.14 2.61
N PHE A 652 0.60 8.02 1.62
CA PHE A 652 -0.58 8.88 1.56
C PHE A 652 -1.81 8.17 0.99
N ILE A 653 -1.65 7.33 -0.02
CA ILE A 653 -2.76 6.63 -0.70
C ILE A 653 -3.66 5.83 0.28
N PRO A 654 -3.14 5.05 1.25
CA PRO A 654 -3.96 4.32 2.20
C PRO A 654 -4.91 5.18 3.03
N LEU A 655 -4.63 6.49 3.18
CA LEU A 655 -5.52 7.42 3.88
C LEU A 655 -6.85 7.64 3.16
N LEU A 656 -6.92 7.28 1.87
CA LEU A 656 -8.00 7.63 0.94
C LEU A 656 -8.57 6.39 0.21
N LEU A 657 -8.59 5.23 0.87
CA LEU A 657 -9.20 3.99 0.35
C LEU A 657 -10.72 3.94 0.56
N GLN A 658 -11.32 5.00 1.08
CA GLN A 658 -12.76 5.09 1.36
C GLN A 658 -13.33 6.44 0.92
N ASN A 659 -14.63 6.45 0.61
CA ASN A 659 -15.36 7.68 0.33
C ASN A 659 -15.60 8.49 1.63
N PRO A 660 -15.64 9.83 1.55
CA PRO A 660 -16.06 10.67 2.67
C PRO A 660 -17.46 10.29 3.17
N GLN A 661 -17.67 10.39 4.47
CA GLN A 661 -18.97 10.22 5.12
C GLN A 661 -19.44 11.59 5.61
N ASP A 662 -20.61 12.04 5.15
CA ASP A 662 -21.18 13.37 5.47
C ASP A 662 -20.22 14.53 5.13
N GLY A 663 -19.51 14.38 4.01
CA GLY A 663 -18.51 15.32 3.54
C GLY A 663 -17.19 15.29 4.31
N ARG A 664 -17.02 14.44 5.33
CA ARG A 664 -15.80 14.34 6.18
C ARG A 664 -15.09 13.01 6.02
N SER A 665 -13.79 12.97 6.31
CA SER A 665 -13.07 11.71 6.41
C SER A 665 -13.57 10.89 7.61
N ARG A 666 -13.76 9.58 7.41
CA ARG A 666 -14.10 8.64 8.50
C ARG A 666 -12.88 8.27 9.36
N LEU A 667 -11.67 8.54 8.86
CA LEU A 667 -10.43 8.19 9.54
C LEU A 667 -10.31 8.89 10.90
N LYS A 668 -10.06 8.12 11.95
CA LYS A 668 -9.98 8.55 13.35
C LYS A 668 -8.56 8.51 13.89
N ARG A 669 -7.79 7.48 13.52
CA ARG A 669 -6.41 7.29 14.00
C ARG A 669 -5.51 6.92 12.85
N TRP A 670 -4.32 7.49 12.86
CA TRP A 670 -3.24 7.14 11.96
C TRP A 670 -1.98 6.89 12.78
N ILE A 671 -1.58 5.62 12.87
CA ILE A 671 -0.42 5.17 13.62
C ILE A 671 0.65 4.77 12.62
N MET A 672 1.83 5.38 12.72
CA MET A 672 3.00 5.02 11.91
C MET A 672 4.11 4.53 12.83
N ILE A 673 4.60 3.33 12.54
CA ILE A 673 5.72 2.69 13.22
C ILE A 673 6.82 2.52 12.18
N GLY A 674 7.98 3.10 12.45
CA GLY A 674 9.11 3.07 11.53
C GLY A 674 10.37 3.59 12.21
N ASP A 675 11.50 3.44 11.52
CA ASP A 675 12.80 3.90 11.99
C ASP A 675 13.49 4.73 10.91
N HIS A 676 13.50 6.06 11.11
CA HIS A 676 14.10 7.02 10.18
C HIS A 676 15.63 7.09 10.28
N HIS A 677 16.25 6.34 11.20
CA HIS A 677 17.69 6.13 11.26
C HIS A 677 18.16 4.89 10.48
N GLN A 678 17.22 4.06 10.01
CA GLN A 678 17.49 2.92 9.13
C GLN A 678 17.36 3.28 7.65
N LEU A 679 17.34 2.26 6.77
CA LEU A 679 17.28 2.44 5.33
C LEU A 679 15.97 3.16 4.92
N PRO A 680 16.05 4.12 3.98
CA PRO A 680 14.88 4.75 3.37
C PRO A 680 14.27 3.85 2.27
N PRO A 681 13.14 4.26 1.66
CA PRO A 681 12.61 3.69 0.44
C PRO A 681 13.68 3.52 -0.64
N VAL A 682 13.64 2.39 -1.34
CA VAL A 682 14.55 2.13 -2.46
C VAL A 682 14.09 2.95 -3.67
N VAL A 683 14.94 3.84 -4.15
CA VAL A 683 14.79 4.55 -5.44
C VAL A 683 15.80 3.96 -6.40
N LYS A 684 15.37 3.39 -7.54
CA LYS A 684 16.31 2.69 -8.44
C LYS A 684 17.32 3.65 -9.05
N ASN A 685 16.84 4.82 -9.47
CA ASN A 685 17.70 5.84 -10.05
C ASN A 685 18.18 6.84 -8.99
N MET A 686 19.45 6.70 -8.59
CA MET A 686 20.11 7.54 -7.60
C MET A 686 20.11 9.04 -7.98
N ALA A 687 19.92 9.41 -9.25
CA ALA A 687 19.78 10.81 -9.65
C ALA A 687 18.54 11.48 -9.04
N PHE A 688 17.41 10.76 -8.99
CA PHE A 688 16.17 11.23 -8.35
C PHE A 688 16.33 11.35 -6.83
N GLN A 689 17.11 10.45 -6.22
CA GLN A 689 17.48 10.58 -4.81
C GLN A 689 18.32 11.85 -4.59
N LYS A 690 19.45 11.99 -5.30
CA LYS A 690 20.41 13.08 -5.11
C LYS A 690 19.80 14.47 -5.38
N TYR A 691 19.01 14.61 -6.45
CA TYR A 691 18.47 15.91 -6.86
C TYR A 691 17.11 16.24 -6.22
N CYS A 692 16.22 15.25 -6.16
CA CYS A 692 14.82 15.45 -5.75
C CYS A 692 14.54 15.04 -4.32
N ASN A 693 15.44 14.30 -3.66
CA ASN A 693 15.22 13.67 -2.35
C ASN A 693 13.99 12.74 -2.35
N MET A 694 13.82 11.99 -3.45
CA MET A 694 12.66 11.10 -3.66
C MET A 694 12.58 9.93 -2.65
N GLU A 695 13.71 9.53 -2.06
CA GLU A 695 13.76 8.47 -1.05
C GLU A 695 13.13 8.89 0.28
N GLN A 696 12.83 10.18 0.47
CA GLN A 696 12.23 10.63 1.72
C GLN A 696 10.82 10.05 1.90
N SER A 697 10.64 9.28 2.97
CA SER A 697 9.31 8.83 3.39
C SER A 697 8.53 9.94 4.09
N LEU A 698 7.19 9.83 4.05
CA LEU A 698 6.28 10.73 4.76
C LEU A 698 6.57 10.72 6.28
N PHE A 699 6.91 9.55 6.82
CA PHE A 699 7.35 9.38 8.20
C PHE A 699 8.61 10.21 8.52
N THR A 700 9.66 10.08 7.70
CA THR A 700 10.91 10.83 7.89
C THR A 700 10.67 12.34 7.78
N ARG A 701 9.83 12.77 6.84
CA ARG A 701 9.46 14.19 6.73
C ARG A 701 8.74 14.70 7.98
N MET A 702 7.82 13.93 8.55
CA MET A 702 7.13 14.30 9.79
C MET A 702 8.08 14.44 10.97
N VAL A 703 9.04 13.52 11.12
CA VAL A 703 10.10 13.64 12.13
C VAL A 703 10.93 14.91 11.92
N ARG A 704 11.33 15.20 10.66
CA ARG A 704 12.06 16.44 10.33
C ARG A 704 11.25 17.73 10.55
N LEU A 705 9.93 17.66 10.43
CA LEU A 705 9.01 18.77 10.75
C LEU A 705 8.85 19.00 12.25
N GLY A 706 9.39 18.12 13.09
CA GLY A 706 9.27 18.20 14.55
C GLY A 706 7.95 17.65 15.09
N VAL A 707 7.27 16.78 14.33
CA VAL A 707 6.11 16.04 14.85
C VAL A 707 6.56 15.22 16.06
N PRO A 708 5.89 15.32 17.22
CA PRO A 708 6.28 14.55 18.39
C PRO A 708 6.09 13.06 18.11
N TYR A 709 7.11 12.27 18.41
CA TYR A 709 7.09 10.82 18.24
C TYR A 709 7.57 10.13 19.52
N VAL A 710 7.18 8.87 19.68
CA VAL A 710 7.65 8.02 20.77
C VAL A 710 8.83 7.21 20.26
N GLU A 711 10.01 7.45 20.84
CA GLU A 711 11.20 6.65 20.56
C GLU A 711 11.27 5.48 21.55
N LEU A 712 11.24 4.25 21.04
CA LEU A 712 11.39 3.06 21.87
C LEU A 712 12.84 2.94 22.34
N ASP A 713 13.04 2.78 23.65
CA ASP A 713 14.34 2.96 24.31
C ASP A 713 14.99 1.66 24.79
N ALA A 714 14.39 0.48 24.53
CA ALA A 714 14.96 -0.79 24.99
C ALA A 714 14.86 -1.89 23.92
N GLN A 715 16.01 -2.42 23.49
CA GLN A 715 16.06 -3.51 22.50
C GLN A 715 16.00 -4.90 23.15
N GLY A 716 15.38 -5.85 22.46
CA GLY A 716 15.13 -7.21 22.97
C GLY A 716 15.74 -8.35 22.18
N ARG A 717 16.57 -8.10 21.17
CA ARG A 717 16.95 -9.09 20.15
C ARG A 717 18.45 -9.41 20.06
N ALA A 718 19.32 -8.47 20.43
CA ALA A 718 20.77 -8.56 20.24
C ALA A 718 21.49 -8.49 21.59
N ARG A 719 22.77 -8.89 21.63
CA ARG A 719 23.61 -8.72 22.81
C ARG A 719 23.87 -7.23 23.07
N PRO A 720 24.02 -6.79 24.34
CA PRO A 720 24.36 -5.40 24.65
C PRO A 720 25.65 -4.92 23.95
N SER A 721 26.65 -5.80 23.85
CA SER A 721 27.91 -5.54 23.15
C SER A 721 27.74 -5.23 21.66
N ILE A 722 26.87 -5.97 20.97
CA ILE A 722 26.52 -5.71 19.56
C ILE A 722 25.66 -4.45 19.46
N CYS A 723 24.74 -4.25 20.41
CA CYS A 723 23.89 -3.06 20.44
C CYS A 723 24.69 -1.75 20.59
N ASN A 724 25.85 -1.78 21.25
CA ASN A 724 26.76 -0.64 21.32
C ASN A 724 27.22 -0.12 19.95
N LEU A 725 27.22 -0.96 18.91
CA LEU A 725 27.63 -0.58 17.56
C LEU A 725 26.67 0.39 16.88
N TYR A 726 25.39 0.41 17.29
CA TYR A 726 24.36 1.24 16.65
C TYR A 726 23.58 2.13 17.62
N ARG A 727 23.56 1.85 18.94
CA ARG A 727 22.74 2.61 19.91
C ARG A 727 23.06 4.09 19.99
N TRP A 728 24.29 4.49 19.67
CA TRP A 728 24.73 5.89 19.68
C TRP A 728 23.92 6.77 18.70
N ARG A 729 23.26 6.15 17.72
CA ARG A 729 22.42 6.86 16.75
C ARG A 729 21.06 7.25 17.32
N TYR A 730 20.62 6.61 18.40
CA TYR A 730 19.29 6.71 19.01
C TYR A 730 19.33 7.45 20.35
N LEU A 731 18.19 8.01 20.74
CA LEU A 731 18.04 8.67 22.03
C LEU A 731 17.86 7.62 23.15
N ALA A 732 18.87 7.50 24.01
CA ALA A 732 18.82 6.68 25.24
C ALA A 732 18.50 5.17 25.03
N LEU A 733 18.85 4.59 23.87
CA LEU A 733 18.62 3.16 23.60
C LEU A 733 19.45 2.23 24.52
N GLY A 734 18.75 1.52 25.39
CA GLY A 734 19.22 0.46 26.29
C GLY A 734 18.75 -0.95 25.89
N ASP A 735 18.74 -1.85 26.87
CA ASP A 735 18.49 -3.29 26.68
C ASP A 735 17.37 -3.78 27.60
N LEU A 736 16.49 -4.66 27.10
CA LEU A 736 15.46 -5.30 27.91
C LEU A 736 16.06 -6.29 28.92
N GLY A 737 15.34 -6.51 30.03
CA GLY A 737 15.84 -7.31 31.16
C GLY A 737 16.12 -8.79 30.84
N HIS A 738 15.50 -9.37 29.80
CA HIS A 738 15.83 -10.75 29.39
C HIS A 738 17.16 -10.82 28.64
N VAL A 739 17.49 -9.81 27.83
CA VAL A 739 18.76 -9.71 27.10
C VAL A 739 19.96 -9.69 28.05
N THR A 740 19.82 -9.01 29.19
CA THR A 740 20.90 -8.91 30.18
C THR A 740 21.02 -10.14 31.08
N ARG A 741 19.92 -10.89 31.28
CA ARG A 741 19.86 -12.01 32.24
C ARG A 741 20.01 -13.38 31.61
N LEU A 742 19.41 -13.62 30.44
CA LEU A 742 19.34 -14.96 29.86
C LEU A 742 20.73 -15.45 29.40
N PRO A 743 21.08 -16.73 29.66
CA PRO A 743 22.39 -17.29 29.30
C PRO A 743 22.70 -17.22 27.80
N GLU A 744 21.69 -17.30 26.94
CA GLU A 744 21.84 -17.25 25.48
C GLU A 744 22.51 -15.96 24.96
N TYR A 745 22.28 -14.82 25.62
CA TYR A 745 22.92 -13.54 25.28
C TYR A 745 24.29 -13.35 25.95
N ARG A 746 24.68 -14.25 26.87
CA ARG A 746 25.95 -14.20 27.62
C ARG A 746 26.96 -15.26 27.17
N ALA A 747 26.51 -16.35 26.58
CA ALA A 747 27.36 -17.43 26.08
C ALA A 747 28.30 -16.91 24.99
N ALA A 748 29.59 -17.26 25.00
CA ALA A 748 30.50 -16.83 23.93
C ALA A 748 30.19 -17.54 22.61
N ASN A 749 30.62 -16.96 21.49
CA ASN A 749 30.55 -17.62 20.18
C ASN A 749 31.65 -18.70 20.13
N ALA A 750 31.27 -19.97 19.98
CA ALA A 750 32.22 -21.08 19.98
C ALA A 750 33.28 -20.92 18.86
N GLY A 751 34.55 -21.16 19.20
CA GLY A 751 35.67 -20.98 18.26
C GLY A 751 36.06 -19.54 17.95
N LEU A 752 35.36 -18.53 18.52
CA LEU A 752 35.66 -17.11 18.34
C LEU A 752 35.92 -16.44 19.69
N ARG A 753 37.00 -15.68 19.78
CA ARG A 753 37.39 -15.01 21.05
C ARG A 753 36.45 -13.87 21.43
N TYR A 754 35.94 -13.15 20.43
CA TYR A 754 35.07 -11.99 20.60
C TYR A 754 33.70 -12.26 19.96
N ASP A 755 32.70 -11.56 20.43
CA ASP A 755 31.32 -11.63 19.91
C ASP A 755 31.14 -10.87 18.58
N PHE A 756 31.91 -9.80 18.38
CA PHE A 756 32.09 -9.13 17.09
C PHE A 756 33.56 -8.73 16.89
N GLN A 757 34.00 -8.70 15.64
CA GLN A 757 35.35 -8.27 15.25
C GLN A 757 35.29 -7.51 13.94
N LEU A 758 36.07 -6.44 13.83
CA LEU A 758 36.42 -5.84 12.54
C LEU A 758 37.75 -6.46 12.10
N ILE A 759 37.76 -7.11 10.94
CA ILE A 759 38.95 -7.76 10.39
C ILE A 759 39.48 -6.89 9.25
N ASN A 760 40.69 -6.37 9.43
CA ASN A 760 41.40 -5.70 8.35
C ASN A 760 41.86 -6.74 7.32
N VAL A 761 41.58 -6.50 6.05
CA VAL A 761 42.03 -7.33 4.93
C VAL A 761 42.85 -6.43 4.02
N ASP A 762 44.16 -6.66 3.98
CA ASP A 762 45.08 -5.89 3.15
C ASP A 762 44.99 -6.31 1.68
N ASP A 763 45.52 -5.48 0.78
CA ASP A 763 45.62 -5.79 -0.64
C ASP A 763 46.41 -7.10 -0.86
N PHE A 764 45.89 -7.96 -1.75
CA PHE A 764 46.54 -9.21 -2.12
C PHE A 764 47.10 -9.10 -3.55
N ASN A 765 48.38 -9.43 -3.73
CA ASN A 765 49.11 -9.24 -5.00
C ASN A 765 49.02 -7.80 -5.56
N GLY A 766 48.87 -6.79 -4.70
CA GLY A 766 48.76 -5.39 -5.08
C GLY A 766 47.39 -4.99 -5.66
N ALA A 767 46.38 -5.85 -5.53
CA ALA A 767 45.01 -5.56 -5.91
C ALA A 767 44.09 -5.62 -4.68
N GLY A 768 43.41 -4.50 -4.40
CA GLY A 768 42.34 -4.41 -3.40
C GLY A 768 40.98 -4.56 -4.06
N GLU A 769 40.23 -3.47 -4.15
CA GLU A 769 38.95 -3.43 -4.87
C GLU A 769 39.17 -3.47 -6.39
N THR A 770 38.35 -4.28 -7.07
CA THR A 770 38.38 -4.47 -8.52
C THR A 770 36.99 -4.29 -9.10
N GLU A 771 36.94 -3.84 -10.36
CA GLU A 771 35.70 -3.53 -11.07
C GLU A 771 35.78 -4.16 -12.48
N PRO A 772 35.48 -5.48 -12.64
CA PRO A 772 35.57 -6.17 -13.93
C PRO A 772 34.56 -5.64 -14.96
N SER A 773 33.42 -5.14 -14.49
CA SER A 773 32.45 -4.39 -15.28
C SER A 773 32.04 -3.12 -14.52
N PRO A 774 31.67 -2.03 -15.21
CA PRO A 774 31.32 -0.77 -14.56
C PRO A 774 30.33 -0.96 -13.40
N TYR A 775 30.64 -0.36 -12.25
CA TYR A 775 29.90 -0.39 -10.99
C TYR A 775 29.73 -1.79 -10.35
N PHE A 776 30.38 -2.82 -10.88
CA PHE A 776 30.32 -4.18 -10.34
C PHE A 776 31.52 -4.45 -9.43
N TYR A 777 31.52 -3.80 -8.27
CA TYR A 777 32.63 -3.83 -7.33
C TYR A 777 32.82 -5.22 -6.69
N GLN A 778 34.06 -5.69 -6.69
CA GLN A 778 34.48 -6.99 -6.20
C GLN A 778 35.79 -6.91 -5.44
N THR A 779 36.01 -7.88 -4.56
CA THR A 779 37.28 -8.03 -3.83
C THR A 779 37.53 -9.52 -3.63
N ASN A 780 38.34 -10.12 -4.51
CA ASN A 780 38.61 -11.56 -4.56
C ASN A 780 39.01 -12.12 -3.18
N GLU A 781 40.01 -11.51 -2.56
CA GLU A 781 40.56 -11.98 -1.28
C GLU A 781 39.53 -11.91 -0.13
N VAL A 782 38.79 -10.81 -0.04
CA VAL A 782 37.72 -10.65 0.98
C VAL A 782 36.65 -11.72 0.76
N SER A 783 36.23 -11.97 -0.48
CA SER A 783 35.25 -13.01 -0.79
C SER A 783 35.75 -14.41 -0.44
N GLU A 784 36.98 -14.79 -0.81
CA GLU A 784 37.56 -16.09 -0.47
C GLU A 784 37.71 -16.29 1.04
N GLN A 785 38.19 -15.27 1.76
CA GLN A 785 38.31 -15.33 3.21
C GLN A 785 36.94 -15.43 3.88
N LEU A 786 35.95 -14.65 3.44
CA LEU A 786 34.58 -14.70 3.96
C LEU A 786 33.96 -16.08 3.76
N VAL A 787 34.08 -16.66 2.56
CA VAL A 787 33.57 -18.01 2.27
C VAL A 787 34.31 -19.07 3.10
N THR A 788 35.63 -18.95 3.24
CA THR A 788 36.42 -19.84 4.10
C THR A 788 35.99 -19.78 5.56
N TRP A 789 35.75 -18.57 6.08
CA TRP A 789 35.21 -18.37 7.43
C TRP A 789 33.81 -18.94 7.56
N PHE A 790 32.95 -18.69 6.59
CA PHE A 790 31.59 -19.25 6.54
C PHE A 790 31.63 -20.78 6.60
N HIS A 791 32.47 -21.43 5.79
CA HIS A 791 32.65 -22.89 5.83
C HIS A 791 33.18 -23.39 7.18
N LYS A 792 34.20 -22.74 7.75
CA LYS A 792 34.74 -23.12 9.06
C LYS A 792 33.69 -23.02 10.16
N LEU A 793 32.90 -21.93 10.18
CA LEU A 793 31.83 -21.74 11.14
C LEU A 793 30.69 -22.73 10.89
N HIS A 794 30.33 -22.97 9.63
CA HIS A 794 29.32 -23.96 9.28
C HIS A 794 29.72 -25.36 9.74
N LEU A 795 30.97 -25.78 9.54
CA LEU A 795 31.49 -27.05 10.07
C LEU A 795 31.47 -27.09 11.61
N LEU A 796 31.73 -25.97 12.28
CA LEU A 796 31.75 -25.91 13.74
C LEU A 796 30.34 -25.93 14.35
N TYR A 797 29.39 -25.23 13.73
CA TYR A 797 28.03 -25.06 14.26
C TYR A 797 27.04 -26.10 13.73
N CYS A 798 27.08 -26.43 12.44
CA CYS A 798 26.10 -27.31 11.80
C CYS A 798 26.43 -28.81 11.93
N TRP A 799 27.69 -29.20 12.17
CA TRP A 799 28.05 -30.61 12.43
C TRP A 799 27.72 -31.06 13.86
N SER A 800 27.34 -30.14 14.75
CA SER A 800 26.98 -30.45 16.15
C SER A 800 25.49 -30.78 16.36
N GLN A 801 24.64 -30.70 15.33
CA GLN A 801 23.18 -30.83 15.47
C GLN A 801 22.60 -31.93 14.56
N PHE A 802 22.36 -33.10 15.14
CA PHE A 802 21.45 -34.12 14.61
C PHE A 802 19.96 -33.78 14.85
N VAL A 803 19.62 -32.51 15.11
CA VAL A 803 18.26 -32.08 15.52
C VAL A 803 17.87 -30.79 14.81
N GLY A 804 17.17 -30.96 13.68
CA GLY A 804 16.27 -30.03 12.97
C GLY A 804 16.20 -28.56 13.38
N THR A 805 17.26 -27.77 13.16
CA THR A 805 17.21 -26.31 13.35
C THR A 805 17.59 -25.53 12.09
N LYS A 806 16.89 -24.39 11.91
CA LYS A 806 16.95 -23.46 10.77
C LYS A 806 18.36 -22.89 10.54
N ASN A 807 18.67 -22.47 9.31
CA ASN A 807 19.93 -21.82 8.92
C ASN A 807 20.35 -20.69 9.91
N LEU A 808 21.43 -20.89 10.68
CA LEU A 808 21.90 -19.96 11.73
C LEU A 808 22.93 -18.91 11.25
N LEU A 809 23.55 -19.13 10.09
CA LEU A 809 24.60 -18.27 9.54
C LEU A 809 24.11 -17.58 8.27
N TYR A 810 24.32 -16.26 8.21
CA TYR A 810 24.00 -15.43 7.05
C TYR A 810 25.21 -14.59 6.68
N LEU A 811 25.50 -14.51 5.38
CA LEU A 811 26.53 -13.63 4.82
C LEU A 811 25.83 -12.45 4.15
N ARG A 812 26.33 -11.23 4.39
CA ARG A 812 25.84 -10.01 3.75
C ARG A 812 27.01 -9.26 3.13
N CYS A 813 26.81 -8.76 1.91
CA CYS A 813 27.74 -7.90 1.20
C CYS A 813 27.03 -6.59 0.83
N GLU A 814 27.78 -5.49 0.78
CA GLU A 814 27.25 -4.19 0.34
C GLU A 814 27.08 -4.11 -1.19
N PHE A 815 27.91 -4.85 -1.94
CA PHE A 815 27.91 -4.85 -3.40
C PHE A 815 27.48 -6.20 -3.97
N ASN A 816 26.56 -6.18 -4.94
CA ASN A 816 26.11 -7.36 -5.68
C ASN A 816 27.26 -8.10 -6.37
N GLY A 817 28.27 -7.37 -6.85
CA GLY A 817 29.47 -7.97 -7.44
C GLY A 817 30.20 -8.88 -6.47
N ARG A 818 30.38 -8.42 -5.22
CA ARG A 818 31.01 -9.19 -4.15
C ARG A 818 30.14 -10.37 -3.69
N GLU A 819 28.82 -10.19 -3.64
CA GLU A 819 27.89 -11.30 -3.33
C GLU A 819 27.99 -12.41 -4.38
N PHE A 820 27.94 -12.06 -5.67
CA PHE A 820 28.09 -13.02 -6.76
C PHE A 820 29.41 -13.78 -6.68
N LEU A 821 30.50 -13.09 -6.37
CA LEU A 821 31.82 -13.68 -6.21
C LEU A 821 31.88 -14.65 -5.01
N CYS A 822 31.23 -14.32 -3.89
CA CYS A 822 31.10 -15.24 -2.74
C CYS A 822 30.30 -16.50 -3.14
N LEU A 823 29.21 -16.33 -3.90
CA LEU A 823 28.40 -17.45 -4.39
C LEU A 823 29.13 -18.35 -5.39
N MET A 824 30.02 -17.78 -6.20
CA MET A 824 30.85 -18.56 -7.13
C MET A 824 32.00 -19.29 -6.45
N SER A 825 32.45 -18.78 -5.29
CA SER A 825 33.58 -19.34 -4.53
C SER A 825 33.15 -20.38 -3.49
N GLY A 826 31.87 -20.36 -3.08
CA GLY A 826 31.24 -21.36 -2.21
C GLY A 826 30.66 -22.51 -2.99
#